data_AF-A0A3B9FQJ6-F1
#
_entry.id   AF-A0A3B9FQJ6-F1
#
_cell.length_a   1.000
_cell.length_b   1.000
_cell.length_c   1.000
_cell.angle_alpha   90.00
_cell.angle_beta   90.00
_cell.angle_gamma   90.00
#
_symmetry.space_group_name_H-M   'P 1'
#
loop_
_entity.id
_entity.type
_entity.pdbx_description
1 polymer ?
#
loop_
_entity_poly.entity_id
_entity_poly.type
_entity_poly.pdbx_seq_one_letter_code
_entity_poly.pdbx_strand_id
1 'polypeptide(L)'
;MLSDIRLKFFLLMPYLSLVAFAASPPSSEFIVSSGSSFKAQAAKDDLLAGVPFESNLDLAAGDLFKLTDGLGSKTNTAFRTFARDSTEDWVITFSNLKILELKEIRVFSWNVDIRSQQDFDLAYSMNRGKTFLPLAKRILAPENGACNLTRVPCSLSKVTDLRFVFRNPRDDVNPKNTHHSSLLEIDAIGTSLVPLTLAEAKDAGRANSALLSAHEVGGSKDGFLPEKSVQANLSVFHSSIRPALEQSCLPCHGPKKQKGKFRIDTLNPDLLKGGDKNWWLEVMDVLSNGEMPPDDAQVELSDENRSDTIAWLALELQRASRIARIEKGGSSFRRLTRYEYNYALEDLLGVPLSIGETLPPETASEDGFKNSSELLQMSPMQFQIYRQMGLKALKRATVIGELPEPVTYLVSMEEEFEKQAANPKTKLFDVRDKSYEKIRKSMHLFNSRTGRGTPYKAGKLKPISDVVTGPSPPGSGVFMSLPRSNELKWNLDRFLPDDGVMRVSIRAWRSSDNPDEDASLRFGLSAHTSNNANFSNIISDRDIPVTGTVKNPQIIHFEVYLEDIQRNPFRKLATTFPRRDEFLHIKNISNAHGKEPLQVHLDRIEITAPFYAQWPPATHKRIFFDSKDKTNEKKYGGEVLSRFIKRAWGRPASSVEIDRFM
;
A
#
# COMPACT_ATOMS: atom_id res chain seq x y z
N MET A 1 2.08 25.23 34.54
CA MET A 1 1.14 25.48 33.43
C MET A 1 0.98 24.24 32.54
N LEU A 2 1.99 23.79 31.80
CA LEU A 2 1.89 22.56 30.97
C LEU A 2 1.79 21.22 31.75
N SER A 3 2.06 21.23 33.06
CA SER A 3 2.00 20.06 33.94
C SER A 3 0.57 19.63 34.31
N ASP A 4 -0.36 20.59 34.46
CA ASP A 4 -1.75 20.32 34.85
C ASP A 4 -2.65 19.95 33.66
N ILE A 5 -2.39 20.51 32.47
CA ILE A 5 -3.05 20.12 31.22
C ILE A 5 -2.74 18.64 30.87
N ARG A 6 -1.53 18.17 31.18
CA ARG A 6 -1.18 16.75 31.04
C ARG A 6 -2.05 15.89 31.94
N LEU A 7 -2.25 16.27 33.21
CA LEU A 7 -3.08 15.55 34.19
C LEU A 7 -4.55 15.44 33.76
N LYS A 8 -5.04 16.38 32.97
CA LYS A 8 -6.43 16.41 32.49
C LYS A 8 -6.64 15.70 31.14
N PHE A 9 -5.62 15.69 30.27
CA PHE A 9 -5.54 14.80 29.10
C PHE A 9 -5.51 13.30 29.47
N PHE A 10 -5.08 12.96 30.69
CA PHE A 10 -4.97 11.58 31.19
C PHE A 10 -6.30 10.83 31.33
N LEU A 11 -7.44 11.54 31.28
CA LEU A 11 -8.79 10.96 31.41
C LEU A 11 -9.49 10.74 30.04
N LEU A 12 -8.89 11.18 28.92
CA LEU A 12 -9.58 11.35 27.63
C LEU A 12 -9.62 10.12 26.72
N MET A 13 -8.67 9.19 26.87
CA MET A 13 -8.59 8.04 25.97
C MET A 13 -9.70 6.97 26.06
N PRO A 14 -10.52 6.83 27.12
CA PRO A 14 -11.57 5.81 27.14
C PRO A 14 -12.89 6.22 26.48
N TYR A 15 -13.14 7.51 26.24
CA TYR A 15 -14.46 8.00 25.77
C TYR A 15 -14.56 8.22 24.26
N LEU A 16 -13.59 7.68 23.51
CA LEU A 16 -13.35 8.05 22.12
C LEU A 16 -14.31 7.46 21.08
N SER A 17 -15.38 6.80 21.54
CA SER A 17 -16.02 5.71 20.79
C SER A 17 -17.44 5.97 20.29
N LEU A 18 -18.01 7.18 20.38
CA LEU A 18 -19.42 7.37 19.98
C LEU A 18 -19.74 8.71 19.27
N VAL A 19 -19.90 8.66 17.94
CA VAL A 19 -20.92 9.30 17.04
C VAL A 19 -21.15 10.82 16.99
N ALA A 20 -21.01 11.46 15.79
CA ALA A 20 -21.82 12.65 15.44
C ALA A 20 -22.12 12.75 13.94
N PHE A 21 -23.31 13.29 13.68
CA PHE A 21 -23.84 13.83 12.44
C PHE A 21 -23.84 15.37 12.49
N ALA A 22 -23.75 16.06 11.34
CA ALA A 22 -24.19 17.45 11.17
C ALA A 22 -24.43 17.81 9.67
N ALA A 23 -25.35 18.76 9.44
CA ALA A 23 -25.97 19.17 8.16
C ALA A 23 -25.35 20.44 7.50
N SER A 24 -25.80 20.76 6.27
CA SER A 24 -25.35 21.82 5.33
C SER A 24 -26.40 22.92 5.03
N PRO A 25 -26.02 24.03 4.34
CA PRO A 25 -26.68 24.51 3.09
C PRO A 25 -25.69 25.23 2.09
N PRO A 26 -26.10 25.95 1.00
CA PRO A 26 -26.79 25.47 -0.22
C PRO A 26 -26.20 25.96 -1.60
N SER A 27 -26.60 25.24 -2.67
CA SER A 27 -26.99 25.62 -4.06
C SER A 27 -26.10 26.45 -5.03
N SER A 28 -25.94 25.95 -6.28
CA SER A 28 -26.54 26.53 -7.51
C SER A 28 -26.20 25.77 -8.82
N GLU A 29 -27.17 25.70 -9.74
CA GLU A 29 -27.24 25.04 -11.08
C GLU A 29 -26.43 25.74 -12.21
N PHE A 30 -26.32 25.13 -13.41
CA PHE A 30 -26.74 25.72 -14.72
C PHE A 30 -26.54 24.77 -15.95
N ILE A 31 -27.33 25.04 -17.01
CA ILE A 31 -27.60 24.30 -18.27
C ILE A 31 -27.02 25.07 -19.50
N VAL A 32 -26.79 24.43 -20.68
CA VAL A 32 -27.24 24.84 -22.07
C VAL A 32 -26.41 24.26 -23.25
N SER A 33 -27.17 23.88 -24.28
CA SER A 33 -27.02 23.43 -25.69
C SER A 33 -26.21 24.34 -26.66
N SER A 34 -25.98 24.13 -27.98
CA SER A 34 -26.10 23.10 -29.05
C SER A 34 -25.52 23.68 -30.37
N GLY A 35 -25.20 22.82 -31.37
CA GLY A 35 -25.11 23.14 -32.82
C GLY A 35 -23.79 22.70 -33.45
N SER A 36 -23.67 21.92 -34.53
CA SER A 36 -24.53 21.67 -35.71
C SER A 36 -24.27 20.28 -36.36
N SER A 37 -25.24 19.80 -37.12
CA SER A 37 -25.55 18.40 -37.50
C SER A 37 -24.93 17.84 -38.81
N PHE A 38 -24.67 16.52 -38.83
CA PHE A 38 -24.92 15.62 -39.98
C PHE A 38 -25.87 14.50 -39.54
N LYS A 39 -26.76 14.02 -40.43
CA LYS A 39 -27.80 13.03 -40.14
C LYS A 39 -27.22 11.63 -39.93
N ALA A 40 -27.30 11.12 -38.71
CA ALA A 40 -27.29 9.70 -38.37
C ALA A 40 -28.74 9.26 -38.09
N GLN A 41 -29.12 8.08 -38.57
CA GLN A 41 -30.40 7.47 -38.25
C GLN A 41 -30.18 6.57 -37.02
N ALA A 42 -30.82 6.92 -35.91
CA ALA A 42 -30.78 6.17 -34.67
C ALA A 42 -31.78 5.00 -34.73
N ALA A 43 -31.33 3.81 -34.33
CA ALA A 43 -32.21 2.71 -33.93
C ALA A 43 -32.36 2.74 -32.41
N LYS A 44 -33.61 2.53 -31.96
CA LYS A 44 -34.04 2.42 -30.57
C LYS A 44 -33.54 1.09 -30.00
N ASP A 45 -32.72 1.14 -28.96
CA ASP A 45 -32.73 0.27 -27.77
C ASP A 45 -31.37 0.34 -27.05
N ASP A 46 -30.98 1.57 -26.67
CA ASP A 46 -29.89 1.77 -25.72
C ASP A 46 -30.46 1.64 -24.31
N LEU A 47 -30.23 0.48 -23.68
CA LEU A 47 -30.68 0.18 -22.31
C LEU A 47 -29.90 0.94 -21.22
N LEU A 48 -29.10 1.95 -21.57
CA LEU A 48 -28.48 2.85 -20.60
C LEU A 48 -29.26 4.16 -20.37
N ALA A 49 -30.53 4.21 -20.76
CA ALA A 49 -31.46 5.20 -20.22
C ALA A 49 -31.72 4.95 -18.72
N GLY A 50 -30.89 5.54 -17.85
CA GLY A 50 -31.24 5.78 -16.45
C GLY A 50 -30.34 5.17 -15.37
N VAL A 51 -29.17 4.59 -15.68
CA VAL A 51 -28.27 4.04 -14.65
C VAL A 51 -26.84 4.58 -14.81
N PRO A 52 -26.28 5.31 -13.82
CA PRO A 52 -24.88 5.72 -13.84
C PRO A 52 -23.96 4.55 -13.50
N PHE A 53 -22.82 4.47 -14.20
CA PHE A 53 -21.73 3.52 -13.95
C PHE A 53 -20.50 4.28 -13.45
N GLU A 54 -19.94 3.87 -12.30
CA GLU A 54 -18.59 4.24 -11.87
C GLU A 54 -17.84 2.99 -11.39
N SER A 55 -16.59 2.86 -11.83
CA SER A 55 -15.76 1.67 -11.68
C SER A 55 -14.42 2.00 -11.00
N ASN A 56 -14.12 1.21 -9.96
CA ASN A 56 -12.81 1.03 -9.32
C ASN A 56 -12.48 -0.49 -9.14
N LEU A 57 -13.15 -1.33 -9.95
CA LEU A 57 -13.00 -2.75 -10.34
C LEU A 57 -12.96 -3.86 -9.26
N ASP A 58 -14.11 -4.51 -9.03
CA ASP A 58 -14.26 -5.93 -8.62
C ASP A 58 -14.68 -6.76 -9.87
N LEU A 59 -14.07 -7.94 -10.09
CA LEU A 59 -14.20 -8.79 -11.29
C LEU A 59 -14.75 -10.21 -10.95
N ALA A 60 -15.53 -10.81 -11.88
CA ALA A 60 -15.77 -12.27 -12.13
C ALA A 60 -16.89 -12.45 -13.22
N ALA A 61 -17.17 -13.62 -13.79
CA ALA A 61 -16.48 -14.37 -14.86
C ALA A 61 -17.33 -14.23 -16.17
N GLY A 62 -16.87 -14.37 -17.42
CA GLY A 62 -15.63 -14.87 -18.00
C GLY A 62 -14.56 -13.83 -18.31
N ASP A 63 -13.80 -13.51 -17.27
CA ASP A 63 -12.66 -12.62 -17.35
C ASP A 63 -11.40 -13.34 -17.87
N LEU A 64 -10.70 -12.72 -18.81
CA LEU A 64 -9.24 -12.73 -18.90
C LEU A 64 -8.76 -11.35 -19.35
N PHE A 65 -7.63 -10.92 -18.78
CA PHE A 65 -6.93 -9.68 -19.06
C PHE A 65 -5.43 -9.94 -18.92
N LYS A 66 -4.57 -9.25 -19.69
CA LYS A 66 -3.31 -8.77 -19.10
C LYS A 66 -2.76 -7.50 -19.76
N LEU A 67 -2.31 -6.57 -18.92
CA LEU A 67 -1.29 -5.57 -19.23
C LEU A 67 -0.03 -6.12 -18.58
N THR A 68 0.96 -6.54 -19.38
CA THR A 68 2.26 -7.01 -18.90
C THR A 68 3.36 -5.99 -19.16
N ASP A 69 4.44 -6.02 -18.37
CA ASP A 69 5.69 -5.30 -18.63
C ASP A 69 6.55 -5.99 -19.71
N GLY A 70 6.05 -7.07 -20.32
CA GLY A 70 6.75 -7.90 -21.28
C GLY A 70 7.61 -9.02 -20.68
N LEU A 71 7.60 -9.26 -19.35
CA LEU A 71 8.48 -10.22 -18.68
C LEU A 71 7.71 -11.34 -17.91
N GLY A 72 7.33 -12.42 -18.61
CA GLY A 72 7.04 -13.74 -18.00
C GLY A 72 5.56 -14.10 -17.76
N SER A 73 5.02 -15.19 -18.32
CA SER A 73 5.26 -16.64 -18.08
C SER A 73 4.39 -17.23 -16.95
N LYS A 74 3.13 -17.56 -17.29
CA LYS A 74 2.32 -18.67 -16.75
C LYS A 74 1.01 -18.71 -17.53
N THR A 75 0.82 -19.75 -18.35
CA THR A 75 -0.45 -20.03 -19.01
C THR A 75 -1.39 -20.68 -18.00
N ASN A 76 -2.59 -20.11 -17.83
CA ASN A 76 -3.65 -20.72 -17.04
C ASN A 76 -4.77 -21.11 -18.02
N THR A 77 -5.18 -22.37 -18.01
CA THR A 77 -6.00 -23.02 -19.05
C THR A 77 -7.52 -22.94 -18.81
N ALA A 78 -7.99 -21.99 -17.98
CA ALA A 78 -9.36 -21.98 -17.46
C ALA A 78 -10.27 -20.89 -18.05
N PHE A 79 -10.19 -20.59 -19.35
CA PHE A 79 -10.86 -19.41 -19.91
C PHE A 79 -11.48 -19.70 -21.27
N ARG A 80 -12.75 -19.37 -21.46
CA ARG A 80 -13.52 -19.47 -22.71
C ARG A 80 -14.47 -18.28 -22.80
N THR A 81 -14.60 -17.67 -23.98
CA THR A 81 -15.60 -16.63 -24.26
C THR A 81 -16.60 -17.19 -25.26
N PHE A 82 -17.90 -16.95 -25.05
CA PHE A 82 -18.97 -17.48 -25.91
C PHE A 82 -19.67 -16.31 -26.61
N ALA A 83 -19.86 -16.41 -27.93
CA ALA A 83 -20.80 -15.54 -28.62
C ALA A 83 -22.22 -15.95 -28.23
N ARG A 84 -23.10 -14.98 -27.90
CA ARG A 84 -24.55 -15.26 -27.79
C ARG A 84 -25.12 -15.49 -29.19
N ASP A 85 -26.12 -16.37 -29.29
CA ASP A 85 -26.82 -16.83 -30.50
C ASP A 85 -27.61 -15.73 -31.27
N SER A 86 -27.07 -14.52 -31.40
CA SER A 86 -27.69 -13.41 -32.14
C SER A 86 -26.93 -13.10 -33.42
N THR A 87 -27.66 -12.82 -34.49
CA THR A 87 -27.19 -12.48 -35.85
C THR A 87 -26.53 -11.10 -35.97
N GLU A 88 -26.20 -10.43 -34.86
CA GLU A 88 -25.67 -9.06 -34.84
C GLU A 88 -24.19 -9.02 -34.40
N ASP A 89 -23.45 -8.05 -34.94
CA ASP A 89 -22.09 -7.72 -34.51
C ASP A 89 -22.12 -7.28 -33.04
N TRP A 90 -21.12 -7.69 -32.26
CA TRP A 90 -21.07 -7.37 -30.83
C TRP A 90 -19.83 -6.55 -30.49
N VAL A 91 -19.99 -5.65 -29.51
CA VAL A 91 -19.01 -4.61 -29.20
C VAL A 91 -18.50 -4.78 -27.78
N ILE A 92 -17.19 -4.84 -27.61
CA ILE A 92 -16.52 -4.74 -26.31
C ILE A 92 -15.81 -3.39 -26.24
N THR A 93 -16.10 -2.58 -25.22
CA THR A 93 -15.35 -1.34 -24.95
C THR A 93 -14.66 -1.41 -23.60
N PHE A 94 -13.34 -1.24 -23.62
CA PHE A 94 -12.48 -1.09 -22.46
C PHE A 94 -12.29 0.40 -22.18
N SER A 95 -12.72 0.88 -21.01
CA SER A 95 -12.68 2.30 -20.66
C SER A 95 -11.74 2.58 -19.48
N ASN A 96 -11.37 3.84 -19.28
CA ASN A 96 -10.52 4.30 -18.17
C ASN A 96 -9.09 3.69 -18.12
N LEU A 97 -8.55 3.29 -19.26
CA LEU A 97 -7.18 2.84 -19.41
C LEU A 97 -6.20 4.00 -19.08
N LYS A 98 -5.13 3.69 -18.36
CA LYS A 98 -4.07 4.65 -17.97
C LYS A 98 -2.75 4.35 -18.68
N ILE A 99 -2.81 4.14 -20.00
CA ILE A 99 -1.66 3.76 -20.82
C ILE A 99 -0.97 5.02 -21.34
N LEU A 100 0.29 5.26 -20.95
CA LEU A 100 1.06 6.43 -21.38
C LEU A 100 1.43 6.32 -22.86
N GLU A 101 1.94 5.15 -23.25
CA GLU A 101 2.34 4.82 -24.60
C GLU A 101 1.92 3.39 -24.91
N LEU A 102 1.10 3.20 -25.95
CA LEU A 102 0.64 1.90 -26.44
C LEU A 102 1.39 1.58 -27.73
N LYS A 103 2.15 0.48 -27.71
CA LYS A 103 3.05 0.08 -28.80
C LYS A 103 2.50 -1.07 -29.63
N GLU A 104 1.69 -1.92 -29.03
CA GLU A 104 1.15 -3.09 -29.71
C GLU A 104 -0.09 -3.59 -28.96
N ILE A 105 -1.06 -4.07 -29.74
CA ILE A 105 -2.19 -4.85 -29.23
C ILE A 105 -2.08 -6.25 -29.84
N ARG A 106 -2.16 -7.27 -29.00
CA ARG A 106 -2.16 -8.67 -29.41
C ARG A 106 -3.52 -9.27 -29.10
N VAL A 107 -4.09 -9.97 -30.06
CA VAL A 107 -5.35 -10.71 -29.92
C VAL A 107 -5.05 -12.17 -30.24
N PHE A 108 -5.05 -13.01 -29.22
CA PHE A 108 -5.00 -14.46 -29.35
C PHE A 108 -6.42 -14.99 -29.47
N SER A 109 -6.69 -15.81 -30.48
CA SER A 109 -7.96 -16.50 -30.66
C SER A 109 -7.73 -18.00 -30.77
N TRP A 110 -8.39 -18.81 -29.95
CA TRP A 110 -8.34 -20.27 -30.03
C TRP A 110 -9.71 -20.84 -30.43
N ASN A 111 -9.72 -21.62 -31.52
CA ASN A 111 -10.92 -22.12 -32.17
C ASN A 111 -10.81 -23.63 -32.39
N VAL A 112 -11.78 -24.40 -31.88
CA VAL A 112 -11.86 -25.85 -32.12
C VAL A 112 -12.49 -26.17 -33.50
N ASP A 113 -13.19 -25.20 -34.10
CA ASP A 113 -13.76 -25.26 -35.46
C ASP A 113 -13.18 -24.13 -36.33
N ILE A 114 -12.57 -24.51 -37.45
CA ILE A 114 -12.03 -23.62 -38.49
C ILE A 114 -13.07 -22.61 -39.00
N ARG A 115 -14.36 -22.92 -38.92
CA ARG A 115 -15.47 -22.04 -39.36
C ARG A 115 -15.87 -20.98 -38.32
N SER A 116 -15.29 -21.00 -37.12
CA SER A 116 -15.58 -20.07 -36.01
C SER A 116 -14.58 -18.91 -35.93
N GLN A 117 -14.09 -18.45 -37.07
CA GLN A 117 -13.13 -17.35 -37.15
C GLN A 117 -13.82 -16.01 -36.88
N GLN A 118 -13.32 -15.26 -35.89
CA GLN A 118 -13.91 -13.97 -35.51
C GLN A 118 -13.12 -12.81 -36.11
N ASP A 119 -13.72 -12.17 -37.12
CA ASP A 119 -13.24 -10.92 -37.66
C ASP A 119 -13.54 -9.78 -36.69
N PHE A 120 -12.64 -8.79 -36.59
CA PHE A 120 -12.90 -7.64 -35.72
C PHE A 120 -12.42 -6.31 -36.28
N ASP A 121 -13.08 -5.24 -35.82
CA ASP A 121 -12.59 -3.87 -35.91
C ASP A 121 -12.09 -3.41 -34.55
N LEU A 122 -11.11 -2.51 -34.58
CA LEU A 122 -10.51 -1.92 -33.41
C LEU A 122 -10.55 -0.40 -33.51
N ALA A 123 -10.98 0.24 -32.44
CA ALA A 123 -10.99 1.69 -32.28
C ALA A 123 -10.43 2.07 -30.91
N TYR A 124 -9.99 3.32 -30.76
CA TYR A 124 -9.44 3.84 -29.52
C TYR A 124 -9.95 5.25 -29.23
N SER A 125 -9.90 5.64 -27.96
CA SER A 125 -10.22 6.99 -27.50
C SER A 125 -9.09 7.50 -26.61
N MET A 126 -8.86 8.82 -26.68
CA MET A 126 -7.93 9.55 -25.81
C MET A 126 -8.66 10.56 -24.91
N ASN A 127 -9.99 10.58 -24.94
CA ASN A 127 -10.81 11.57 -24.26
C ASN A 127 -11.97 10.95 -23.45
N ARG A 128 -11.72 9.78 -22.85
CA ARG A 128 -12.66 9.04 -21.97
C ARG A 128 -13.97 8.70 -22.67
N GLY A 129 -13.86 8.00 -23.79
CA GLY A 129 -14.96 7.47 -24.58
C GLY A 129 -15.77 8.52 -25.36
N LYS A 130 -15.41 9.82 -25.29
CA LYS A 130 -16.17 10.87 -25.97
C LYS A 130 -16.05 10.79 -27.49
N THR A 131 -14.91 10.38 -28.02
CA THR A 131 -14.71 10.14 -29.45
C THR A 131 -13.84 8.91 -29.69
N PHE A 132 -14.32 7.97 -30.50
CA PHE A 132 -13.55 6.80 -30.93
C PHE A 132 -12.98 7.01 -32.33
N LEU A 133 -11.66 6.89 -32.44
CA LEU A 133 -10.92 6.89 -33.69
C LEU A 133 -10.63 5.44 -34.11
N PRO A 134 -10.84 5.07 -35.38
CA PRO A 134 -10.53 3.73 -35.84
C PRO A 134 -9.01 3.49 -35.77
N LEU A 135 -8.60 2.37 -35.17
CA LEU A 135 -7.23 1.92 -35.11
C LEU A 135 -6.93 0.92 -36.24
N ALA A 136 -7.83 -0.04 -36.45
CA ALA A 136 -7.74 -1.01 -37.53
C ALA A 136 -9.16 -1.50 -37.87
N LYS A 137 -9.42 -1.80 -39.14
CA LYS A 137 -10.72 -2.30 -39.61
C LYS A 137 -10.53 -3.55 -40.46
N ARG A 138 -11.50 -4.47 -40.39
CA ARG A 138 -11.59 -5.73 -41.14
C ARG A 138 -10.35 -6.60 -40.89
N ILE A 139 -9.96 -6.74 -39.63
CA ILE A 139 -8.91 -7.68 -39.27
C ILE A 139 -9.51 -9.07 -39.43
N LEU A 140 -9.01 -9.80 -40.43
CA LEU A 140 -9.46 -11.17 -40.75
C LEU A 140 -8.59 -12.17 -39.99
N ALA A 141 -9.23 -13.17 -39.37
CA ALA A 141 -8.48 -14.27 -38.80
C ALA A 141 -7.91 -15.17 -39.93
N PRO A 142 -6.66 -15.66 -39.82
CA PRO A 142 -6.08 -16.51 -40.85
C PRO A 142 -6.75 -17.90 -40.92
N GLU A 143 -6.97 -18.41 -42.13
CA GLU A 143 -7.75 -19.62 -42.41
C GLU A 143 -7.15 -20.94 -41.88
N ASN A 144 -5.87 -20.95 -41.48
CA ASN A 144 -5.11 -22.18 -41.26
C ASN A 144 -4.62 -22.34 -39.81
N GLY A 145 -5.49 -22.82 -38.92
CA GLY A 145 -5.06 -23.36 -37.62
C GLY A 145 -6.10 -23.27 -36.50
N ALA A 146 -6.01 -24.21 -35.54
CA ALA A 146 -6.84 -24.22 -34.34
C ALA A 146 -6.54 -23.05 -33.37
N CYS A 147 -5.43 -22.32 -33.56
CA CYS A 147 -5.02 -21.18 -32.73
C CYS A 147 -4.38 -20.09 -33.59
N ASN A 148 -4.79 -18.84 -33.41
CA ASN A 148 -4.30 -17.68 -34.15
C ASN A 148 -3.86 -16.55 -33.19
N LEU A 149 -2.72 -15.92 -33.49
CA LEU A 149 -2.28 -14.68 -32.84
C LEU A 149 -2.29 -13.54 -33.85
N THR A 150 -3.10 -12.54 -33.60
CA THR A 150 -3.15 -11.30 -34.39
C THR A 150 -2.42 -10.19 -33.66
N ARG A 151 -1.42 -9.59 -34.30
CA ARG A 151 -0.63 -8.48 -33.74
C ARG A 151 -0.97 -7.19 -34.48
N VAL A 152 -1.44 -6.20 -33.74
CA VAL A 152 -1.75 -4.86 -34.25
C VAL A 152 -0.71 -3.89 -33.67
N PRO A 153 0.42 -3.66 -34.36
CA PRO A 153 1.38 -2.65 -33.94
C PRO A 153 0.73 -1.28 -34.01
N CYS A 154 0.96 -0.43 -33.01
CA CYS A 154 0.45 0.92 -32.97
C CYS A 154 1.44 1.86 -32.25
N SER A 155 1.28 3.16 -32.41
CA SER A 155 2.07 4.15 -31.67
C SER A 155 1.12 5.23 -31.21
N LEU A 156 0.47 4.97 -30.08
CA LEU A 156 -0.55 5.84 -29.51
C LEU A 156 -0.11 6.28 -28.11
N SER A 157 -0.43 7.52 -27.74
CA SER A 157 -0.14 8.03 -26.40
C SER A 157 -1.43 8.43 -25.70
N LYS A 158 -1.48 8.26 -24.37
CA LYS A 158 -2.62 8.64 -23.52
C LYS A 158 -3.95 8.00 -23.95
N VAL A 159 -3.92 6.73 -24.35
CA VAL A 159 -5.13 5.98 -24.69
C VAL A 159 -5.94 5.75 -23.42
N THR A 160 -7.17 6.25 -23.42
CA THR A 160 -8.11 6.11 -22.31
C THR A 160 -9.10 4.97 -22.53
N ASP A 161 -9.38 4.61 -23.78
CA ASP A 161 -10.35 3.54 -24.08
C ASP A 161 -9.97 2.80 -25.36
N LEU A 162 -10.24 1.49 -25.41
CA LEU A 162 -10.10 0.64 -26.58
C LEU A 162 -11.44 -0.05 -26.85
N ARG A 163 -11.87 -0.12 -28.11
CA ARG A 163 -13.13 -0.72 -28.52
C ARG A 163 -12.89 -1.76 -29.60
N PHE A 164 -13.38 -2.97 -29.37
CA PHE A 164 -13.39 -4.07 -30.32
C PHE A 164 -14.83 -4.29 -30.80
N VAL A 165 -15.01 -4.42 -32.11
CA VAL A 165 -16.29 -4.79 -32.73
C VAL A 165 -16.07 -6.11 -33.43
N PHE A 166 -16.58 -7.18 -32.86
CA PHE A 166 -16.46 -8.52 -33.41
C PHE A 166 -17.64 -8.79 -34.34
N ARG A 167 -17.33 -9.26 -35.55
CA ARG A 167 -18.31 -9.49 -36.61
C ARG A 167 -18.70 -10.95 -36.67
N ASN A 168 -19.98 -11.21 -36.85
CA ASN A 168 -20.47 -12.57 -37.00
C ASN A 168 -20.19 -13.05 -38.45
N PRO A 169 -19.62 -14.26 -38.67
CA PRO A 169 -19.56 -14.83 -40.02
C PRO A 169 -20.96 -14.92 -40.64
N ARG A 170 -21.08 -14.62 -41.93
CA ARG A 170 -22.38 -14.66 -42.62
C ARG A 170 -22.91 -16.10 -42.64
N ASP A 171 -24.19 -16.24 -42.32
CA ASP A 171 -24.92 -17.47 -41.98
C ASP A 171 -25.17 -18.43 -43.18
N ASP A 172 -24.62 -18.14 -44.35
CA ASP A 172 -24.95 -18.81 -45.62
C ASP A 172 -24.21 -20.13 -45.87
N VAL A 173 -23.40 -20.63 -44.93
CA VAL A 173 -22.58 -21.85 -45.12
C VAL A 173 -22.99 -23.04 -44.23
N ASN A 174 -23.71 -22.87 -43.11
CA ASN A 174 -24.16 -24.03 -42.33
C ASN A 174 -25.31 -23.76 -41.33
N PRO A 175 -26.58 -23.98 -41.71
CA PRO A 175 -27.75 -23.71 -40.86
C PRO A 175 -27.93 -24.68 -39.66
N LYS A 176 -26.91 -25.49 -39.33
CA LYS A 176 -26.96 -26.50 -38.25
C LYS A 176 -25.90 -26.34 -37.17
N ASN A 177 -25.14 -25.24 -37.14
CA ASN A 177 -24.16 -25.02 -36.09
C ASN A 177 -24.73 -24.05 -35.04
N THR A 178 -24.95 -24.52 -33.82
CA THR A 178 -25.56 -23.74 -32.72
C THR A 178 -24.56 -23.19 -31.71
N HIS A 179 -23.24 -23.36 -31.92
CA HIS A 179 -22.23 -22.92 -30.96
C HIS A 179 -20.99 -22.31 -31.63
N HIS A 180 -20.80 -21.00 -31.44
CA HIS A 180 -19.55 -20.30 -31.75
C HIS A 180 -18.81 -20.02 -30.43
N SER A 181 -17.93 -20.93 -30.03
CA SER A 181 -17.02 -20.72 -28.90
C SER A 181 -15.64 -20.32 -29.42
N SER A 182 -15.21 -19.09 -29.14
CA SER A 182 -13.86 -18.61 -29.43
C SER A 182 -13.24 -18.08 -28.15
N LEU A 183 -12.11 -18.65 -27.74
CA LEU A 183 -11.36 -18.10 -26.61
C LEU A 183 -10.52 -16.94 -27.12
N LEU A 184 -10.77 -15.73 -26.60
CA LEU A 184 -10.04 -14.51 -26.95
C LEU A 184 -9.19 -14.02 -25.77
N GLU A 185 -7.89 -13.86 -25.99
CA GLU A 185 -6.97 -13.21 -25.05
C GLU A 185 -6.41 -11.93 -25.69
N ILE A 186 -6.58 -10.80 -25.00
CA ILE A 186 -6.18 -9.47 -25.51
C ILE A 186 -5.10 -8.90 -24.59
N ASP A 187 -3.94 -8.62 -25.17
CA ASP A 187 -2.76 -8.11 -24.47
C ASP A 187 -2.38 -6.74 -25.07
N ALA A 188 -2.35 -5.70 -24.24
CA ALA A 188 -1.95 -4.36 -24.63
C ALA A 188 -0.55 -4.08 -24.07
N ILE A 189 0.42 -3.74 -24.93
CA ILE A 189 1.81 -3.55 -24.50
C ILE A 189 2.13 -2.06 -24.45
N GLY A 190 2.43 -1.57 -23.25
CA GLY A 190 2.70 -0.16 -23.02
C GLY A 190 3.29 0.16 -21.64
N THR A 191 3.82 1.37 -21.50
CA THR A 191 4.30 1.88 -20.20
C THR A 191 3.11 2.31 -19.33
N SER A 192 2.93 1.61 -18.21
CA SER A 192 1.95 1.97 -17.17
C SER A 192 2.46 3.12 -16.29
N LEU A 193 1.56 3.91 -15.71
CA LEU A 193 1.91 4.91 -14.70
C LEU A 193 2.42 4.23 -13.42
N VAL A 194 3.68 4.51 -13.06
CA VAL A 194 4.40 4.17 -11.82
C VAL A 194 3.67 4.76 -10.58
N PRO A 195 3.79 4.20 -9.34
CA PRO A 195 2.70 4.19 -8.38
C PRO A 195 2.44 5.57 -7.77
N LEU A 196 1.15 5.84 -7.53
CA LEU A 196 0.67 6.99 -6.79
C LEU A 196 1.51 7.20 -5.52
N THR A 197 1.92 8.45 -5.27
CA THR A 197 2.47 8.80 -3.96
C THR A 197 1.44 8.51 -2.87
N LEU A 198 1.86 8.31 -1.61
CA LEU A 198 0.93 8.03 -0.51
C LEU A 198 -0.16 9.11 -0.37
N ALA A 199 0.15 10.37 -0.67
CA ALA A 199 -0.83 11.45 -0.68
C ALA A 199 -1.87 11.25 -1.78
N GLU A 200 -1.42 11.01 -3.01
CA GLU A 200 -2.30 10.75 -4.16
C GLU A 200 -3.10 9.45 -3.99
N ALA A 201 -2.54 8.43 -3.34
CA ALA A 201 -3.23 7.18 -3.00
C ALA A 201 -4.30 7.40 -1.92
N LYS A 202 -4.05 8.27 -0.94
CA LYS A 202 -5.05 8.68 0.06
C LYS A 202 -6.17 9.50 -0.57
N ASP A 203 -5.83 10.43 -1.47
CA ASP A 203 -6.82 11.26 -2.15
C ASP A 203 -7.66 10.45 -3.13
N ALA A 204 -7.03 9.54 -3.88
CA ALA A 204 -7.74 8.57 -4.73
C ALA A 204 -8.60 7.61 -3.89
N GLY A 205 -8.08 7.09 -2.78
CA GLY A 205 -8.83 6.22 -1.87
C GLY A 205 -10.03 6.94 -1.23
N ARG A 206 -9.87 8.24 -0.90
CA ARG A 206 -10.96 9.11 -0.45
C ARG A 206 -11.99 9.32 -1.56
N ALA A 207 -11.57 9.74 -2.75
CA ALA A 207 -12.47 10.02 -3.87
C ALA A 207 -13.28 8.79 -4.29
N ASN A 208 -12.70 7.59 -4.17
CA ASN A 208 -13.33 6.32 -4.53
C ASN A 208 -13.98 5.59 -3.33
N SER A 209 -14.13 6.25 -2.18
CA SER A 209 -14.68 5.61 -0.98
C SER A 209 -16.20 5.51 -1.08
N ALA A 210 -16.72 4.28 -1.15
CA ALA A 210 -18.17 4.02 -1.09
C ALA A 210 -18.83 4.55 0.21
N LEU A 211 -18.04 4.78 1.28
CA LEU A 211 -18.51 5.42 2.52
C LEU A 211 -18.78 6.91 2.36
N LEU A 212 -18.10 7.58 1.42
CA LEU A 212 -18.37 8.96 1.02
C LEU A 212 -19.56 9.01 0.05
N SER A 213 -19.65 8.08 -0.90
CA SER A 213 -20.78 7.95 -1.83
C SER A 213 -22.11 7.59 -1.14
N ALA A 214 -22.07 6.79 -0.07
CA ALA A 214 -23.23 6.49 0.77
C ALA A 214 -23.71 7.70 1.59
N HIS A 215 -22.89 8.74 1.72
CA HIS A 215 -23.30 10.03 2.28
C HIS A 215 -23.96 10.94 1.23
N GLU A 216 -23.78 10.66 -0.06
CA GLU A 216 -24.35 11.43 -1.17
C GLU A 216 -25.78 10.98 -1.56
N VAL A 217 -26.18 9.76 -1.17
CA VAL A 217 -27.54 9.24 -1.44
C VAL A 217 -28.32 9.11 -0.14
N GLY A 218 -29.02 10.18 0.23
CA GLY A 218 -30.16 10.11 1.16
C GLY A 218 -29.87 10.56 2.59
N GLY A 219 -30.19 11.82 2.87
CA GLY A 219 -30.55 12.20 4.23
C GLY A 219 -31.86 11.52 4.63
N SER A 220 -31.79 10.54 5.53
CA SER A 220 -32.91 10.21 6.40
C SER A 220 -32.84 11.15 7.59
N LYS A 221 -33.75 12.14 7.59
CA LYS A 221 -34.30 12.64 8.84
C LYS A 221 -35.08 11.50 9.48
N ASP A 222 -34.87 11.34 10.77
CA ASP A 222 -35.56 10.41 11.67
C ASP A 222 -35.35 8.92 11.36
N GLY A 223 -34.88 8.21 12.39
CA GLY A 223 -34.64 6.78 12.32
C GLY A 223 -35.89 6.04 11.89
N PHE A 224 -35.89 5.55 10.66
CA PHE A 224 -36.58 4.34 10.25
C PHE A 224 -35.85 3.79 9.02
N LEU A 225 -35.52 2.50 9.11
CA LEU A 225 -34.94 1.68 8.05
C LEU A 225 -35.70 1.88 6.73
N PRO A 226 -35.05 1.89 5.55
CA PRO A 226 -35.77 1.54 4.34
C PRO A 226 -36.13 0.06 4.49
N GLU A 227 -37.39 -0.18 4.80
CA GLU A 227 -38.08 -1.46 4.99
C GLU A 227 -38.14 -2.32 3.70
N LYS A 228 -37.13 -2.24 2.83
CA LYS A 228 -37.05 -3.05 1.60
C LYS A 228 -36.44 -4.42 1.90
N SER A 229 -37.37 -5.26 2.37
CA SER A 229 -37.40 -6.72 2.53
C SER A 229 -36.39 -7.39 3.48
N VAL A 230 -36.84 -7.60 4.71
CA VAL A 230 -36.32 -8.57 5.71
C VAL A 230 -36.71 -10.02 5.30
N GLN A 231 -36.82 -10.31 4.01
CA GLN A 231 -37.37 -11.56 3.48
C GLN A 231 -36.38 -12.20 2.50
N ALA A 232 -36.27 -13.53 2.57
CA ALA A 232 -35.48 -14.32 1.64
C ALA A 232 -36.05 -14.19 0.22
N ASN A 233 -35.19 -14.15 -0.81
CA ASN A 233 -35.65 -14.09 -2.20
C ASN A 233 -36.05 -15.48 -2.71
N LEU A 234 -37.18 -15.96 -2.19
CA LEU A 234 -37.75 -17.26 -2.55
C LEU A 234 -38.35 -17.27 -3.96
N SER A 235 -38.63 -16.10 -4.54
CA SER A 235 -39.18 -15.99 -5.89
C SER A 235 -38.20 -16.49 -6.94
N VAL A 236 -36.95 -16.03 -6.89
CA VAL A 236 -35.86 -16.46 -7.78
C VAL A 236 -35.49 -17.93 -7.52
N PHE A 237 -35.54 -18.35 -6.26
CA PHE A 237 -35.33 -19.76 -5.92
C PHE A 237 -36.35 -20.65 -6.63
N HIS A 238 -37.64 -20.33 -6.55
CA HIS A 238 -38.68 -21.15 -7.14
C HIS A 238 -38.72 -21.08 -8.68
N SER A 239 -38.39 -19.94 -9.28
CA SER A 239 -38.46 -19.77 -10.74
C SER A 239 -37.27 -20.37 -11.48
N SER A 240 -36.07 -20.30 -10.89
CA SER A 240 -34.82 -20.53 -11.62
C SER A 240 -33.92 -21.57 -10.95
N ILE A 241 -33.72 -21.46 -9.64
CA ILE A 241 -32.75 -22.32 -8.94
C ILE A 241 -33.32 -23.72 -8.68
N ARG A 242 -34.57 -23.80 -8.21
CA ARG A 242 -35.23 -25.07 -7.91
C ARG A 242 -35.33 -25.99 -9.14
N PRO A 243 -35.75 -25.52 -10.34
CA PRO A 243 -35.71 -26.35 -11.54
C PRO A 243 -34.30 -26.87 -11.87
N ALA A 244 -33.26 -26.05 -11.72
CA ALA A 244 -31.88 -26.46 -11.96
C ALA A 244 -31.42 -27.55 -10.96
N LEU A 245 -31.76 -27.42 -9.67
CA LEU A 245 -31.46 -28.44 -8.66
C LEU A 245 -32.26 -29.73 -8.88
N GLU A 246 -33.52 -29.62 -9.29
CA GLU A 246 -34.39 -30.77 -9.58
C GLU A 246 -33.90 -31.55 -10.81
N GLN A 247 -33.38 -30.84 -11.82
CA GLN A 247 -32.83 -31.45 -13.02
C GLN A 247 -31.49 -32.12 -12.75
N SER A 248 -30.52 -31.40 -12.16
CA SER A 248 -29.12 -31.84 -12.11
C SER A 248 -28.70 -32.48 -10.79
N CYS A 249 -29.33 -32.15 -9.66
CA CYS A 249 -28.90 -32.61 -8.34
C CYS A 249 -29.78 -33.73 -7.76
N LEU A 250 -31.10 -33.63 -7.95
CA LEU A 250 -32.09 -34.57 -7.40
C LEU A 250 -31.91 -36.04 -7.83
N PRO A 251 -31.43 -36.37 -9.04
CA PRO A 251 -31.19 -37.76 -9.44
C PRO A 251 -30.17 -38.50 -8.54
N CYS A 252 -29.25 -37.78 -7.91
CA CYS A 252 -28.22 -38.33 -7.01
C CYS A 252 -28.41 -37.97 -5.53
N HIS A 253 -29.10 -36.86 -5.23
CA HIS A 253 -29.31 -36.32 -3.89
C HIS A 253 -30.80 -36.10 -3.57
N GLY A 254 -31.63 -37.08 -3.93
CA GLY A 254 -33.09 -37.05 -3.74
C GLY A 254 -33.61 -38.25 -2.95
N PRO A 255 -34.93 -38.43 -2.85
CA PRO A 255 -35.53 -39.49 -2.01
C PRO A 255 -35.16 -40.90 -2.49
N LYS A 256 -34.92 -41.08 -3.79
CA LYS A 256 -34.59 -42.38 -4.40
C LYS A 256 -33.11 -42.75 -4.29
N LYS A 257 -32.22 -41.77 -4.30
CA LYS A 257 -30.76 -41.95 -4.25
C LYS A 257 -30.15 -40.82 -3.44
N GLN A 258 -29.37 -41.16 -2.42
CA GLN A 258 -28.83 -40.23 -1.43
C GLN A 258 -27.29 -40.36 -1.38
N LYS A 259 -26.62 -40.07 -2.49
CA LYS A 259 -25.14 -40.07 -2.53
C LYS A 259 -24.62 -39.10 -1.45
N GLY A 260 -23.58 -39.49 -0.72
CA GLY A 260 -23.02 -38.69 0.37
C GLY A 260 -23.93 -38.53 1.61
N LYS A 261 -25.00 -39.33 1.75
CA LYS A 261 -26.03 -39.18 2.80
C LYS A 261 -26.68 -37.78 2.82
N PHE A 262 -26.72 -37.13 1.66
CA PHE A 262 -27.21 -35.78 1.48
C PHE A 262 -28.49 -35.77 0.63
N ARG A 263 -29.45 -34.95 1.05
CA ARG A 263 -30.74 -34.75 0.37
C ARG A 263 -30.97 -33.26 0.15
N ILE A 264 -30.89 -32.84 -1.11
CA ILE A 264 -31.07 -31.43 -1.46
C ILE A 264 -32.55 -31.02 -1.47
N ASP A 265 -33.45 -31.99 -1.67
CA ASP A 265 -34.90 -31.76 -1.73
C ASP A 265 -35.53 -31.43 -0.37
N THR A 266 -34.83 -31.71 0.72
CA THR A 266 -35.29 -31.40 2.09
C THR A 266 -34.81 -30.06 2.60
N LEU A 267 -33.88 -29.40 1.91
CA LEU A 267 -33.30 -28.15 2.38
C LEU A 267 -34.32 -27.01 2.25
N ASN A 268 -34.44 -26.23 3.32
CA ASN A 268 -35.23 -25.02 3.32
C ASN A 268 -34.47 -23.89 2.61
N PRO A 269 -34.99 -23.31 1.51
CA PRO A 269 -34.33 -22.23 0.78
C PRO A 269 -34.33 -20.88 1.50
N ASP A 270 -35.06 -20.74 2.60
CA ASP A 270 -35.00 -19.55 3.44
C ASP A 270 -33.73 -19.56 4.30
N LEU A 271 -32.68 -18.90 3.80
CA LEU A 271 -31.40 -18.77 4.50
C LEU A 271 -31.44 -17.83 5.73
N LEU A 272 -32.56 -17.12 5.94
CA LEU A 272 -32.77 -16.25 7.09
C LEU A 272 -33.36 -17.01 8.28
N LYS A 273 -34.38 -17.85 8.03
CA LYS A 273 -35.17 -18.52 9.09
C LYS A 273 -35.23 -20.04 8.98
N GLY A 274 -34.75 -20.62 7.88
CA GLY A 274 -34.96 -22.02 7.52
C GLY A 274 -34.03 -23.04 8.17
N GLY A 275 -33.02 -22.60 8.93
CA GLY A 275 -32.14 -23.49 9.72
C GLY A 275 -31.07 -24.27 8.93
N ASP A 276 -31.22 -24.41 7.61
CA ASP A 276 -30.34 -25.23 6.75
C ASP A 276 -29.14 -24.48 6.17
N LYS A 277 -28.76 -23.33 6.74
CA LYS A 277 -27.70 -22.46 6.22
C LYS A 277 -26.36 -23.18 5.99
N ASN A 278 -25.96 -24.04 6.91
CA ASN A 278 -24.68 -24.75 6.80
C ASN A 278 -24.68 -25.72 5.62
N TRP A 279 -25.81 -26.38 5.33
CA TRP A 279 -25.92 -27.26 4.17
C TRP A 279 -25.86 -26.49 2.85
N TRP A 280 -26.44 -25.30 2.79
CA TRP A 280 -26.36 -24.44 1.62
C TRP A 280 -24.95 -23.86 1.38
N LEU A 281 -24.17 -23.64 2.44
CA LEU A 281 -22.74 -23.30 2.31
C LEU A 281 -21.96 -24.43 1.66
N GLU A 282 -22.19 -25.68 2.09
CA GLU A 282 -21.52 -26.83 1.48
C GLU A 282 -21.94 -27.03 0.01
N VAL A 283 -23.22 -26.78 -0.32
CA VAL A 283 -23.69 -26.78 -1.72
C VAL A 283 -22.96 -25.70 -2.54
N MET A 284 -22.77 -24.50 -1.98
CA MET A 284 -22.03 -23.43 -2.65
C MET A 284 -20.57 -23.82 -2.89
N ASP A 285 -19.91 -24.44 -1.91
CA ASP A 285 -18.49 -24.81 -1.98
C ASP A 285 -18.25 -25.91 -3.04
N VAL A 286 -19.04 -26.98 -3.04
CA VAL A 286 -18.88 -28.07 -4.03
C VAL A 286 -19.22 -27.61 -5.46
N LEU A 287 -20.17 -26.67 -5.62
CA LEU A 287 -20.48 -26.08 -6.92
C LEU A 287 -19.38 -25.12 -7.39
N SER A 288 -18.81 -24.33 -6.47
CA SER A 288 -17.74 -23.37 -6.77
C SER A 288 -16.43 -24.07 -7.15
N ASN A 289 -16.14 -25.20 -6.51
CA ASN A 289 -14.98 -26.04 -6.86
C ASN A 289 -15.22 -26.91 -8.11
N GLY A 290 -16.45 -26.94 -8.63
CA GLY A 290 -16.84 -27.77 -9.77
C GLY A 290 -16.80 -29.28 -9.48
N GLU A 291 -16.86 -29.67 -8.20
CA GLU A 291 -16.83 -31.06 -7.74
C GLU A 291 -18.13 -31.82 -8.05
N MET A 292 -19.22 -31.08 -8.31
CA MET A 292 -20.54 -31.61 -8.63
C MET A 292 -21.07 -31.03 -9.96
N PRO A 293 -21.70 -31.85 -10.83
CA PRO A 293 -21.81 -33.31 -10.77
C PRO A 293 -20.47 -34.02 -11.01
N PRO A 294 -20.24 -35.23 -10.44
CA PRO A 294 -19.01 -36.00 -10.67
C PRO A 294 -18.90 -36.50 -12.12
N ASP A 295 -17.69 -36.82 -12.56
CA ASP A 295 -17.40 -37.29 -13.93
C ASP A 295 -18.21 -38.53 -14.36
N ASP A 296 -18.69 -39.34 -13.40
CA ASP A 296 -19.53 -40.53 -13.62
C ASP A 296 -21.04 -40.23 -13.67
N ALA A 297 -21.45 -38.97 -13.54
CA ALA A 297 -22.85 -38.58 -13.50
C ALA A 297 -23.49 -38.65 -14.90
N GLN A 298 -24.71 -39.20 -14.97
CA GLN A 298 -25.49 -39.25 -16.20
C GLN A 298 -26.22 -37.93 -16.51
N VAL A 299 -26.04 -36.92 -15.67
CA VAL A 299 -26.73 -35.63 -15.78
C VAL A 299 -25.69 -34.53 -15.65
N GLU A 300 -25.66 -33.65 -16.65
CA GLU A 300 -24.80 -32.46 -16.66
C GLU A 300 -25.50 -31.29 -15.95
N LEU A 301 -24.70 -30.42 -15.35
CA LEU A 301 -25.13 -29.12 -14.86
C LEU A 301 -24.55 -28.07 -15.80
N SER A 302 -25.41 -27.29 -16.46
CA SER A 302 -24.95 -26.21 -17.34
C SER A 302 -24.19 -25.14 -16.56
N ASP A 303 -23.21 -24.50 -17.20
CA ASP A 303 -22.44 -23.42 -16.58
C ASP A 303 -23.32 -22.24 -16.16
N GLU A 304 -24.40 -21.96 -16.90
CA GLU A 304 -25.41 -20.96 -16.57
C GLU A 304 -26.14 -21.31 -15.27
N ASN A 305 -26.69 -22.53 -15.17
CA ASN A 305 -27.38 -22.96 -13.95
C ASN A 305 -26.44 -23.02 -12.74
N ARG A 306 -25.17 -23.40 -12.95
CA ARG A 306 -24.14 -23.37 -11.90
C ARG A 306 -23.88 -21.95 -11.43
N SER A 307 -23.63 -21.03 -12.36
CA SER A 307 -23.37 -19.62 -12.06
C SER A 307 -24.54 -18.96 -11.35
N ASP A 308 -25.77 -19.16 -11.84
CA ASP A 308 -26.98 -18.61 -11.26
C ASP A 308 -27.25 -19.14 -9.85
N THR A 309 -27.00 -20.44 -9.62
CA THR A 309 -27.15 -21.06 -8.30
C THR A 309 -26.13 -20.51 -7.32
N ILE A 310 -24.86 -20.37 -7.72
CA ILE A 310 -23.80 -19.77 -6.90
C ILE A 310 -24.12 -18.30 -6.60
N ALA A 311 -24.54 -17.53 -7.60
CA ALA A 311 -24.87 -16.12 -7.45
C ALA A 311 -26.05 -15.91 -6.49
N TRP A 312 -27.10 -16.74 -6.62
CA TRP A 312 -28.25 -16.70 -5.71
C TRP A 312 -27.85 -17.08 -4.27
N LEU A 313 -27.07 -18.16 -4.09
CA LEU A 313 -26.58 -18.58 -2.77
C LEU A 313 -25.73 -17.50 -2.11
N ALA A 314 -24.78 -16.91 -2.84
CA ALA A 314 -23.90 -15.86 -2.34
C ALA A 314 -24.71 -14.64 -1.87
N LEU A 315 -25.70 -14.20 -2.66
CA LEU A 315 -26.55 -13.06 -2.32
C LEU A 315 -27.41 -13.33 -1.08
N GLU A 316 -28.05 -14.49 -1.00
CA GLU A 316 -28.92 -14.84 0.13
C GLU A 316 -28.11 -15.11 1.41
N LEU A 317 -26.93 -15.73 1.32
CA LEU A 317 -26.01 -15.89 2.45
C LEU A 317 -25.47 -14.54 2.96
N GLN A 318 -25.15 -13.61 2.06
CA GLN A 318 -24.76 -12.25 2.42
C GLN A 318 -25.91 -11.51 3.11
N ARG A 319 -27.15 -11.64 2.60
CA ARG A 319 -28.35 -11.06 3.22
C ARG A 319 -28.58 -11.64 4.61
N ALA A 320 -28.50 -12.96 4.76
CA ALA A 320 -28.60 -13.65 6.04
C ALA A 320 -27.56 -13.19 7.05
N SER A 321 -26.30 -13.06 6.61
CA SER A 321 -25.20 -12.54 7.45
C SER A 321 -25.47 -11.11 7.89
N ARG A 322 -25.96 -10.24 6.99
CA ARG A 322 -26.26 -8.84 7.30
C ARG A 322 -27.41 -8.70 8.29
N ILE A 323 -28.49 -9.45 8.09
CA ILE A 323 -29.67 -9.42 8.99
C ILE A 323 -29.30 -9.99 10.36
N ALA A 324 -28.59 -11.12 10.43
CA ALA A 324 -28.12 -11.68 11.69
C ALA A 324 -27.21 -10.71 12.47
N ARG A 325 -26.37 -9.92 11.77
CA ARG A 325 -25.56 -8.86 12.39
C ARG A 325 -26.39 -7.68 12.89
N ILE A 326 -27.50 -7.36 12.24
CA ILE A 326 -28.43 -6.30 12.67
C ILE A 326 -29.24 -6.75 13.88
N GLU A 327 -29.79 -7.99 13.86
CA GLU A 327 -30.62 -8.55 14.92
C GLU A 327 -29.85 -8.85 16.21
N LYS A 328 -28.57 -9.25 16.11
CA LYS A 328 -27.69 -9.43 17.28
C LYS A 328 -27.35 -8.11 18.00
N GLY A 329 -27.70 -6.94 17.43
CA GLY A 329 -27.34 -5.63 17.97
C GLY A 329 -25.92 -5.20 17.58
N GLY A 330 -25.64 -3.90 17.76
CA GLY A 330 -24.38 -3.27 17.32
C GLY A 330 -23.13 -4.01 17.80
N SER A 331 -22.07 -3.95 16.97
CA SER A 331 -20.71 -4.42 17.29
C SER A 331 -20.43 -4.31 18.78
N SER A 332 -20.09 -5.43 19.41
CA SER A 332 -19.47 -5.44 20.74
C SER A 332 -18.35 -4.39 20.77
N PHE A 333 -18.22 -3.66 21.88
CA PHE A 333 -17.11 -2.75 22.08
C PHE A 333 -15.81 -3.50 21.79
N ARG A 334 -15.16 -3.16 20.68
CA ARG A 334 -13.86 -3.73 20.31
C ARG A 334 -12.78 -2.70 20.53
N ARG A 335 -11.63 -3.15 20.99
CA ARG A 335 -10.43 -2.30 20.90
C ARG A 335 -9.97 -2.19 19.45
N LEU A 336 -9.23 -1.13 19.17
CA LEU A 336 -8.43 -1.06 17.95
C LEU A 336 -7.41 -2.20 17.99
N THR A 337 -7.14 -2.78 16.84
CA THR A 337 -6.00 -3.68 16.68
C THR A 337 -4.70 -2.91 16.86
N ARG A 338 -3.61 -3.63 17.12
CA ARG A 338 -2.26 -3.04 17.22
C ARG A 338 -1.87 -2.18 16.02
N TYR A 339 -2.19 -2.60 14.80
CA TYR A 339 -1.87 -1.84 13.59
C TYR A 339 -2.82 -0.65 13.40
N GLU A 340 -4.13 -0.81 13.65
CA GLU A 340 -5.09 0.31 13.61
C GLU A 340 -4.70 1.41 14.62
N TYR A 341 -4.31 1.01 15.84
CA TYR A 341 -3.89 1.97 16.87
C TYR A 341 -2.61 2.70 16.49
N ASN A 342 -1.64 1.99 15.88
CA ASN A 342 -0.43 2.63 15.38
C ASN A 342 -0.75 3.69 14.33
N TYR A 343 -1.52 3.31 13.29
CA TYR A 343 -1.90 4.24 12.23
C TYR A 343 -2.76 5.41 12.74
N ALA A 344 -3.64 5.18 13.72
CA ALA A 344 -4.43 6.23 14.33
C ALA A 344 -3.53 7.25 15.07
N LEU A 345 -2.54 6.79 15.84
CA LEU A 345 -1.60 7.69 16.50
C LEU A 345 -0.70 8.43 15.52
N GLU A 346 -0.20 7.74 14.49
CA GLU A 346 0.60 8.36 13.42
C GLU A 346 -0.19 9.45 12.69
N ASP A 347 -1.46 9.21 12.37
CA ASP A 347 -2.30 10.23 11.73
C ASP A 347 -2.58 11.41 12.69
N LEU A 348 -2.98 11.12 13.92
CA LEU A 348 -3.32 12.15 14.91
C LEU A 348 -2.13 13.04 15.25
N LEU A 349 -0.97 12.45 15.50
CA LEU A 349 0.20 13.12 16.07
C LEU A 349 1.27 13.45 15.02
N GLY A 350 1.27 12.78 13.86
CA GLY A 350 2.26 12.97 12.81
C GLY A 350 3.66 12.45 13.14
N VAL A 351 3.78 11.55 14.13
CA VAL A 351 5.04 10.92 14.51
C VAL A 351 5.02 9.45 14.09
N PRO A 352 6.04 8.94 13.37
CA PRO A 352 6.16 7.51 13.12
C PRO A 352 6.43 6.81 14.46
N LEU A 353 5.73 5.71 14.68
CA LEU A 353 5.80 4.97 15.93
C LEU A 353 6.09 3.50 15.64
N SER A 354 7.23 3.00 16.12
CA SER A 354 7.53 1.57 16.12
C SER A 354 6.82 0.86 17.29
N ILE A 355 5.53 1.16 17.47
CA ILE A 355 4.70 0.66 18.58
C ILE A 355 4.31 -0.81 18.38
N GLY A 356 4.33 -1.27 17.11
CA GLY A 356 3.84 -2.58 16.71
C GLY A 356 4.51 -3.77 17.40
N GLU A 357 5.64 -3.60 18.09
CA GLU A 357 6.29 -4.71 18.81
C GLU A 357 5.87 -4.80 20.28
N THR A 358 5.27 -3.76 20.86
CA THR A 358 4.96 -3.70 22.31
C THR A 358 3.59 -4.28 22.65
N LEU A 359 2.62 -4.21 21.73
CA LEU A 359 1.30 -4.82 21.94
C LEU A 359 1.30 -6.30 21.52
N PRO A 360 0.61 -7.17 22.27
CA PRO A 360 0.43 -8.56 21.87
C PRO A 360 -0.29 -8.64 20.50
N PRO A 361 0.00 -9.66 19.68
CA PRO A 361 -0.69 -9.87 18.42
C PRO A 361 -2.17 -10.22 18.64
N GLU A 362 -2.97 -9.95 17.61
CA GLU A 362 -4.41 -10.27 17.61
C GLU A 362 -4.66 -11.73 17.29
N THR A 363 -5.63 -12.34 17.96
CA THR A 363 -6.18 -13.64 17.57
C THR A 363 -6.85 -13.50 16.21
N ALA A 364 -6.46 -14.33 15.25
CA ALA A 364 -7.19 -14.44 13.99
C ALA A 364 -8.51 -15.17 14.24
N SER A 365 -9.61 -14.68 13.66
CA SER A 365 -10.86 -15.45 13.61
C SER A 365 -10.70 -16.71 12.77
N GLU A 366 -11.68 -17.61 12.83
CA GLU A 366 -11.73 -18.79 11.95
C GLU A 366 -11.65 -18.38 10.46
N ASP A 367 -12.31 -17.28 10.09
CA ASP A 367 -12.24 -16.66 8.75
C ASP A 367 -10.90 -15.94 8.43
N GLY A 368 -9.92 -15.95 9.34
CA GLY A 368 -8.61 -15.31 9.15
C GLY A 368 -8.55 -13.80 9.42
N PHE A 369 -9.67 -13.16 9.80
CA PHE A 369 -9.71 -11.72 10.10
C PHE A 369 -9.12 -11.41 11.48
N LYS A 370 -8.31 -10.35 11.54
CA LYS A 370 -7.67 -9.85 12.78
C LYS A 370 -8.45 -8.72 13.46
N ASN A 371 -9.57 -8.28 12.88
CA ASN A 371 -10.38 -7.15 13.34
C ASN A 371 -11.78 -7.56 13.83
N SER A 372 -11.97 -8.85 14.15
CA SER A 372 -13.26 -9.36 14.65
C SER A 372 -13.61 -8.74 16.00
N SER A 373 -14.82 -8.18 16.12
CA SER A 373 -15.32 -7.56 17.35
C SER A 373 -15.55 -8.56 18.48
N GLU A 374 -15.73 -9.84 18.16
CA GLU A 374 -15.93 -10.91 19.14
C GLU A 374 -14.61 -11.27 19.88
N LEU A 375 -13.49 -11.20 19.15
CA LEU A 375 -12.17 -11.58 19.66
C LEU A 375 -11.38 -10.39 20.23
N LEU A 376 -11.72 -9.17 19.82
CA LEU A 376 -11.01 -7.95 20.22
C LEU A 376 -11.56 -7.31 21.49
N GLN A 377 -11.64 -8.09 22.56
CA GLN A 377 -11.87 -7.57 23.90
C GLN A 377 -10.60 -6.90 24.46
N MET A 378 -10.79 -6.01 25.44
CA MET A 378 -9.70 -5.29 26.09
C MET A 378 -9.55 -5.74 27.54
N SER A 379 -8.40 -6.32 27.88
CA SER A 379 -8.04 -6.57 29.28
C SER A 379 -7.54 -5.30 29.99
N PRO A 380 -7.59 -5.21 31.32
CA PRO A 380 -7.03 -4.08 32.06
C PRO A 380 -5.53 -3.85 31.77
N MET A 381 -4.76 -4.94 31.62
CA MET A 381 -3.34 -4.86 31.25
C MET A 381 -3.16 -4.27 29.85
N GLN A 382 -3.97 -4.68 28.87
CA GLN A 382 -3.94 -4.10 27.54
C GLN A 382 -4.28 -2.61 27.61
N PHE A 383 -5.35 -2.20 28.30
CA PHE A 383 -5.69 -0.79 28.46
C PHE A 383 -4.50 0.03 29.00
N GLN A 384 -3.82 -0.48 30.02
CA GLN A 384 -2.63 0.17 30.58
C GLN A 384 -1.52 0.35 29.53
N ILE A 385 -1.24 -0.66 28.71
CA ILE A 385 -0.22 -0.59 27.66
C ILE A 385 -0.63 0.43 26.58
N TYR A 386 -1.89 0.40 26.11
CA TYR A 386 -2.40 1.37 25.12
C TYR A 386 -2.24 2.81 25.62
N ARG A 387 -2.59 3.06 26.90
CA ARG A 387 -2.42 4.37 27.55
C ARG A 387 -0.95 4.78 27.64
N GLN A 388 -0.06 3.88 28.08
CA GLN A 388 1.38 4.17 28.16
C GLN A 388 1.97 4.51 26.79
N MET A 389 1.54 3.81 25.74
CA MET A 389 1.97 4.11 24.38
C MET A 389 1.43 5.44 23.87
N GLY A 390 0.17 5.78 24.16
CA GLY A 390 -0.39 7.09 23.84
C GLY A 390 0.40 8.23 24.50
N LEU A 391 0.83 8.03 25.75
CA LEU A 391 1.68 9.00 26.46
C LEU A 391 3.08 9.11 25.88
N LYS A 392 3.71 7.98 25.52
CA LYS A 392 5.02 7.97 24.84
C LYS A 392 4.92 8.74 23.52
N ALA A 393 3.89 8.47 22.73
CA ALA A 393 3.64 9.13 21.46
C ALA A 393 3.39 10.64 21.63
N LEU A 394 2.60 11.06 22.62
CA LEU A 394 2.36 12.47 22.92
C LEU A 394 3.64 13.17 23.39
N LYS A 395 4.46 12.51 24.21
CA LYS A 395 5.76 13.05 24.64
C LYS A 395 6.70 13.24 23.45
N ARG A 396 6.70 12.33 22.48
CA ARG A 396 7.46 12.49 21.22
C ARG A 396 6.92 13.64 20.36
N ALA A 397 5.60 13.76 20.26
CA ALA A 397 4.96 14.77 19.42
C ALA A 397 5.05 16.20 20.00
N THR A 398 5.30 16.35 21.30
CA THR A 398 5.21 17.65 22.00
C THR A 398 6.51 18.02 22.71
N VAL A 399 6.96 19.26 22.51
CA VAL A 399 8.08 19.85 23.24
C VAL A 399 7.62 20.83 24.32
N ILE A 400 8.50 21.13 25.28
CA ILE A 400 8.30 22.10 26.35
C ILE A 400 9.55 22.97 26.45
N GLY A 401 9.36 24.29 26.57
CA GLY A 401 10.45 25.23 26.80
C GLY A 401 11.13 25.71 25.51
N GLU A 402 12.41 26.08 25.65
CA GLU A 402 13.26 26.56 24.56
C GLU A 402 13.87 25.38 23.78
N LEU A 403 14.43 25.69 22.61
CA LEU A 403 15.12 24.71 21.77
C LEU A 403 16.31 24.14 22.57
N PRO A 404 16.38 22.82 22.82
CA PRO A 404 17.52 22.24 23.53
C PRO A 404 18.80 22.39 22.70
N GLU A 405 19.93 22.59 23.38
CA GLU A 405 21.24 22.63 22.75
C GLU A 405 21.58 21.26 22.15
N PRO A 406 21.81 21.17 20.83
CA PRO A 406 22.14 19.91 20.20
C PRO A 406 23.60 19.53 20.43
N VAL A 407 23.84 18.23 20.58
CA VAL A 407 25.17 17.65 20.50
C VAL A 407 25.47 17.36 19.03
N THR A 408 26.48 18.03 18.49
CA THR A 408 26.90 17.89 17.10
C THR A 408 28.29 17.27 17.00
N TYR A 409 28.45 16.32 16.08
CA TYR A 409 29.75 15.84 15.62
C TYR A 409 29.88 16.19 14.14
N LEU A 410 31.00 16.80 13.77
CA LEU A 410 31.34 17.05 12.38
C LEU A 410 32.64 16.32 12.06
N VAL A 411 32.63 15.53 11.00
CA VAL A 411 33.81 14.85 10.49
C VAL A 411 34.02 15.24 9.04
N SER A 412 35.14 15.94 8.80
CA SER A 412 35.67 16.22 7.47
C SER A 412 36.75 15.19 7.13
N MET A 413 36.63 14.53 5.97
CA MET A 413 37.65 13.58 5.53
C MET A 413 38.96 14.27 5.15
N GLU A 414 38.92 15.57 4.83
CA GLU A 414 40.11 16.40 4.62
C GLU A 414 40.91 16.54 5.91
N GLU A 415 40.28 16.99 6.99
CA GLU A 415 40.92 17.16 8.30
C GLU A 415 41.46 15.82 8.82
N GLU A 416 40.72 14.73 8.64
CA GLU A 416 41.16 13.40 9.03
C GLU A 416 42.36 12.92 8.18
N PHE A 417 42.41 13.26 6.88
CA PHE A 417 43.56 12.95 6.03
C PHE A 417 44.79 13.75 6.44
N GLU A 418 44.64 15.06 6.66
CA GLU A 418 45.75 15.93 7.09
C GLU A 418 46.31 15.48 8.44
N LYS A 419 45.44 15.15 9.40
CA LYS A 419 45.82 14.60 10.71
C LYS A 419 46.59 13.29 10.58
N GLN A 420 46.20 12.41 9.67
CA GLN A 420 46.94 11.17 9.43
C GLN A 420 48.25 11.41 8.68
N ALA A 421 48.25 12.28 7.67
CA ALA A 421 49.43 12.62 6.88
C ALA A 421 50.50 13.35 7.72
N ALA A 422 50.09 14.13 8.73
CA ALA A 422 50.99 14.80 9.67
C ALA A 422 51.67 13.82 10.65
N ASN A 423 51.13 12.61 10.83
CA ASN A 423 51.74 11.60 11.69
C ASN A 423 52.86 10.85 10.95
N PRO A 424 54.13 10.93 11.41
CA PRO A 424 55.27 10.32 10.73
C PRO A 424 55.19 8.79 10.60
N LYS A 425 54.36 8.13 11.42
CA LYS A 425 54.17 6.67 11.40
C LYS A 425 53.15 6.21 10.35
N THR A 426 52.39 7.13 9.78
CA THR A 426 51.35 6.81 8.80
C THR A 426 51.98 6.41 7.47
N LYS A 427 51.56 5.28 6.93
CA LYS A 427 51.95 4.85 5.59
C LYS A 427 51.04 5.52 4.56
N LEU A 428 51.60 6.41 3.77
CA LEU A 428 50.96 6.93 2.56
C LEU A 428 51.23 5.96 1.39
N PHE A 429 50.27 5.83 0.50
CA PHE A 429 50.41 5.10 -0.75
C PHE A 429 50.04 6.00 -1.93
N ASP A 430 50.56 5.69 -3.11
CA ASP A 430 50.11 6.29 -4.38
C ASP A 430 49.19 5.30 -5.11
N VAL A 431 48.12 5.79 -5.72
CA VAL A 431 47.17 4.93 -6.46
C VAL A 431 47.82 4.27 -7.69
N ARG A 432 48.92 4.83 -8.19
CA ARG A 432 49.70 4.27 -9.31
C ARG A 432 50.56 3.07 -8.89
N ASP A 433 50.74 2.83 -7.59
CA ASP A 433 51.53 1.72 -7.11
C ASP A 433 50.76 0.40 -7.22
N LYS A 434 51.47 -0.69 -7.58
CA LYS A 434 50.88 -2.05 -7.61
C LYS A 434 50.29 -2.51 -6.28
N SER A 435 50.72 -1.91 -5.16
CA SER A 435 50.20 -2.20 -3.83
C SER A 435 48.74 -1.74 -3.65
N TYR A 436 48.26 -0.80 -4.47
CA TYR A 436 46.92 -0.24 -4.36
C TYR A 436 45.81 -1.27 -4.59
N GLU A 437 46.02 -2.28 -5.45
CA GLU A 437 45.04 -3.35 -5.69
C GLU A 437 44.61 -4.09 -4.42
N LYS A 438 45.51 -4.18 -3.43
CA LYS A 438 45.22 -4.77 -2.11
C LYS A 438 44.55 -3.76 -1.20
N ILE A 439 45.07 -2.53 -1.17
CA ILE A 439 44.60 -1.47 -0.26
C ILE A 439 43.17 -1.05 -0.59
N ARG A 440 42.81 -0.97 -1.88
CA ARG A 440 41.48 -0.55 -2.33
C ARG A 440 40.34 -1.45 -1.85
N LYS A 441 40.64 -2.68 -1.39
CA LYS A 441 39.65 -3.61 -0.82
C LYS A 441 39.29 -3.28 0.64
N SER A 442 40.06 -2.39 1.25
CA SER A 442 39.89 -1.91 2.62
C SER A 442 39.53 -0.43 2.64
N MET A 443 38.92 0.02 3.73
CA MET A 443 38.62 1.43 3.94
C MET A 443 39.89 2.29 3.97
N HIS A 444 39.89 3.39 3.22
CA HIS A 444 41.03 4.30 3.11
C HIS A 444 40.59 5.72 2.80
N LEU A 445 41.38 6.70 3.21
CA LEU A 445 41.26 8.09 2.76
C LEU A 445 42.09 8.27 1.48
N PHE A 446 41.60 9.11 0.59
CA PHE A 446 42.23 9.39 -0.69
C PHE A 446 42.10 10.87 -1.05
N ASN A 447 43.21 11.46 -1.48
CA ASN A 447 43.26 12.80 -2.02
C ASN A 447 43.39 12.70 -3.55
N SER A 448 42.29 13.03 -4.25
CA SER A 448 42.21 12.99 -5.71
C SER A 448 43.11 14.00 -6.41
N ARG A 449 43.49 15.09 -5.75
CA ARG A 449 44.37 16.13 -6.33
C ARG A 449 45.83 15.65 -6.35
N THR A 450 46.25 14.93 -5.31
CA THR A 450 47.65 14.47 -5.20
C THR A 450 47.84 13.01 -5.65
N GLY A 451 46.76 12.24 -5.81
CA GLY A 451 46.83 10.80 -6.11
C GLY A 451 47.32 9.95 -4.94
N ARG A 452 47.35 10.50 -3.73
CA ARG A 452 47.87 9.83 -2.52
C ARG A 452 46.74 9.46 -1.58
N GLY A 453 46.88 8.33 -0.90
CA GLY A 453 45.92 7.85 0.09
C GLY A 453 46.58 7.27 1.33
N THR A 454 45.76 6.95 2.33
CA THR A 454 46.19 6.23 3.53
C THR A 454 45.09 5.31 4.07
N PRO A 455 45.40 4.10 4.56
CA PRO A 455 44.42 3.24 5.20
C PRO A 455 43.73 3.95 6.37
N TYR A 456 42.40 3.86 6.45
CA TYR A 456 41.63 4.60 7.44
C TYR A 456 41.02 3.68 8.48
N LYS A 457 41.10 4.10 9.74
CA LYS A 457 40.33 3.51 10.83
C LYS A 457 39.72 4.64 11.65
N ALA A 458 38.40 4.58 11.79
CA ALA A 458 37.64 5.49 12.61
C ALA A 458 38.15 5.54 14.05
N GLY A 459 38.30 6.76 14.56
CA GLY A 459 38.70 7.05 15.93
C GLY A 459 37.54 7.38 16.86
N LYS A 460 37.90 7.99 17.99
CA LYS A 460 36.97 8.58 18.94
C LYS A 460 36.63 10.01 18.53
N LEU A 461 35.34 10.30 18.43
CA LEU A 461 34.83 11.63 18.13
C LEU A 461 34.53 12.37 19.43
N LYS A 462 34.67 13.70 19.37
CA LYS A 462 34.20 14.62 20.41
C LYS A 462 33.17 15.54 19.79
N PRO A 463 32.13 15.93 20.56
CA PRO A 463 31.18 16.90 20.06
C PRO A 463 31.87 18.26 19.90
N ILE A 464 31.43 19.00 18.89
CA ILE A 464 31.83 20.40 18.68
C ILE A 464 30.89 21.32 19.46
N SER A 465 31.43 22.41 20.01
CA SER A 465 30.69 23.38 20.82
C SER A 465 29.90 24.39 20.00
N ASP A 466 30.28 24.62 18.74
CA ASP A 466 29.67 25.64 17.89
C ASP A 466 28.77 25.01 16.84
N VAL A 467 27.53 25.51 16.74
CA VAL A 467 26.57 25.10 15.71
C VAL A 467 27.12 25.54 14.35
N VAL A 468 27.66 24.61 13.56
CA VAL A 468 28.08 24.87 12.18
C VAL A 468 26.83 25.08 11.33
N THR A 469 26.29 26.29 11.35
CA THR A 469 25.27 26.77 10.44
C THR A 469 25.97 27.28 9.19
N GLY A 470 26.05 26.46 8.15
CA GLY A 470 26.60 26.88 6.86
C GLY A 470 26.63 25.79 5.80
N PRO A 471 26.56 26.15 4.52
CA PRO A 471 26.77 25.20 3.43
C PRO A 471 28.16 24.57 3.55
N SER A 472 28.26 23.28 3.20
CA SER A 472 29.54 22.57 3.21
C SER A 472 30.57 23.30 2.34
N PRO A 473 31.84 23.42 2.76
CA PRO A 473 32.91 23.89 1.89
C PRO A 473 32.92 23.10 0.58
N PRO A 474 33.23 23.73 -0.57
CA PRO A 474 33.39 23.03 -1.84
C PRO A 474 34.44 21.93 -1.71
N GLY A 475 34.20 20.80 -2.39
CA GLY A 475 34.97 19.57 -2.24
C GLY A 475 36.49 19.79 -2.31
N SER A 476 37.16 19.48 -1.20
CA SER A 476 38.62 19.48 -1.06
C SER A 476 39.32 18.49 -2.01
N GLY A 477 38.55 17.58 -2.61
CA GLY A 477 39.07 16.46 -3.38
C GLY A 477 39.54 15.31 -2.49
N VAL A 478 39.40 15.42 -1.18
CA VAL A 478 39.69 14.36 -0.21
C VAL A 478 38.40 13.63 0.16
N PHE A 479 38.41 12.31 0.07
CA PHE A 479 37.27 11.47 0.45
C PHE A 479 37.74 10.14 1.04
N MET A 480 36.84 9.49 1.77
CA MET A 480 36.99 8.13 2.25
C MET A 480 36.33 7.18 1.26
N SER A 481 37.06 6.15 0.86
CA SER A 481 36.52 5.02 0.13
C SER A 481 36.03 3.95 1.11
N LEU A 482 34.75 3.58 0.99
CA LEU A 482 34.11 2.50 1.72
C LEU A 482 33.76 1.36 0.75
N PRO A 483 34.62 0.34 0.62
CA PRO A 483 34.37 -0.79 -0.26
C PRO A 483 33.21 -1.66 0.22
N ARG A 484 32.71 -2.53 -0.65
CA ARG A 484 31.65 -3.50 -0.32
C ARG A 484 31.93 -4.25 0.97
N SER A 485 30.88 -4.44 1.78
CA SER A 485 30.89 -5.17 3.06
C SER A 485 31.80 -4.59 4.15
N ASN A 486 32.51 -3.49 3.88
CA ASN A 486 33.26 -2.78 4.90
C ASN A 486 32.32 -1.90 5.74
N GLU A 487 32.74 -1.65 6.96
CA GLU A 487 31.99 -0.91 7.96
C GLU A 487 32.87 0.16 8.59
N LEU A 488 32.40 1.39 8.55
CA LEU A 488 32.94 2.52 9.30
C LEU A 488 32.34 2.50 10.71
N LYS A 489 33.19 2.44 11.74
CA LYS A 489 32.77 2.35 13.15
C LYS A 489 33.35 3.49 13.99
N TRP A 490 32.57 4.54 14.23
CA TRP A 490 32.98 5.67 15.08
C TRP A 490 32.56 5.52 16.53
N ASN A 491 33.43 5.92 17.45
CA ASN A 491 33.12 5.98 18.88
C ASN A 491 32.58 7.38 19.23
N LEU A 492 31.32 7.46 19.63
CA LEU A 492 30.62 8.68 20.03
C LEU A 492 30.69 8.93 21.55
N ASP A 493 31.42 8.11 22.30
CA ASP A 493 31.54 8.17 23.76
C ASP A 493 30.15 8.16 24.43
N ARG A 494 29.82 9.19 25.21
CA ARG A 494 28.65 9.28 26.10
C ARG A 494 27.80 10.52 25.89
N PHE A 495 28.09 11.34 24.88
CA PHE A 495 27.51 12.69 24.80
C PHE A 495 26.16 12.73 24.11
N LEU A 496 25.74 11.66 23.42
CA LEU A 496 24.40 11.62 22.83
C LEU A 496 23.32 11.73 23.92
N PRO A 497 22.26 12.54 23.70
CA PRO A 497 21.16 12.66 24.65
C PRO A 497 20.39 11.34 24.81
N ASP A 498 19.49 11.29 25.80
CA ASP A 498 18.65 10.11 26.03
C ASP A 498 17.46 10.01 25.08
N ASP A 499 16.92 11.15 24.65
CA ASP A 499 15.75 11.24 23.80
C ASP A 499 15.96 12.22 22.65
N GLY A 500 15.05 12.14 21.67
CA GLY A 500 15.04 13.00 20.50
C GLY A 500 15.62 12.34 19.26
N VAL A 501 15.46 13.03 18.13
CA VAL A 501 15.89 12.53 16.83
C VAL A 501 17.40 12.75 16.71
N MET A 502 18.16 11.68 16.51
CA MET A 502 19.52 11.78 16.00
C MET A 502 19.48 11.77 14.47
N ARG A 503 19.92 12.86 13.86
CA ARG A 503 20.11 12.94 12.40
C ARG A 503 21.57 12.75 12.06
N VAL A 504 21.85 11.83 11.15
CA VAL A 504 23.18 11.62 10.56
C VAL A 504 23.12 11.94 9.09
N SER A 505 23.83 13.00 8.70
CA SER A 505 23.91 13.51 7.33
C SER A 505 25.25 13.16 6.73
N ILE A 506 25.24 12.39 5.65
CA ILE A 506 26.45 11.90 4.96
C ILE A 506 26.42 12.45 3.55
N ARG A 507 27.49 13.13 3.13
CA ARG A 507 27.68 13.45 1.72
C ARG A 507 28.44 12.32 1.06
N ALA A 508 27.78 11.60 0.14
CA ALA A 508 28.29 10.38 -0.46
C ALA A 508 27.99 10.27 -1.95
N TRP A 509 28.81 9.49 -2.65
CA TRP A 509 28.65 9.16 -4.07
C TRP A 509 29.26 7.81 -4.41
N ARG A 510 28.97 7.34 -5.61
CA ARG A 510 29.45 6.10 -6.18
C ARG A 510 30.79 6.28 -6.88
N SER A 511 31.66 5.29 -6.77
CA SER A 511 32.91 5.22 -7.55
C SER A 511 32.70 4.83 -9.01
N SER A 512 31.55 4.22 -9.32
CA SER A 512 31.17 3.66 -10.63
C SER A 512 29.72 3.99 -10.93
N ASP A 513 29.46 4.47 -12.15
CA ASP A 513 28.12 4.77 -12.66
C ASP A 513 27.53 3.58 -13.46
N ASN A 514 28.08 2.37 -13.29
CA ASN A 514 27.54 1.18 -13.93
C ASN A 514 26.08 0.92 -13.47
N PRO A 515 25.10 0.87 -14.39
CA PRO A 515 23.69 0.68 -14.04
C PRO A 515 23.38 -0.68 -13.42
N ASP A 516 24.23 -1.70 -13.62
CA ASP A 516 24.04 -3.04 -13.05
C ASP A 516 24.59 -3.18 -11.62
N GLU A 517 25.32 -2.16 -11.14
CA GLU A 517 25.84 -2.11 -9.78
C GLU A 517 24.98 -1.19 -8.90
N ASP A 518 24.77 -1.60 -7.66
CA ASP A 518 24.02 -0.89 -6.64
C ASP A 518 24.81 -0.90 -5.33
N ALA A 519 24.74 0.23 -4.61
CA ALA A 519 25.27 0.34 -3.26
C ALA A 519 24.28 1.11 -2.39
N SER A 520 24.15 0.66 -1.15
CA SER A 520 23.32 1.26 -0.13
C SER A 520 24.08 1.32 1.18
N LEU A 521 23.74 2.29 2.02
CA LEU A 521 24.28 2.44 3.36
C LEU A 521 23.31 1.86 4.38
N ARG A 522 23.83 1.02 5.26
CA ARG A 522 23.14 0.48 6.43
C ARG A 522 23.66 1.13 7.69
N PHE A 523 22.76 1.50 8.59
CA PHE A 523 23.10 2.21 9.82
C PHE A 523 22.91 1.33 11.05
N GLY A 524 23.90 1.34 11.94
CA GLY A 524 23.90 0.51 13.15
C GLY A 524 24.42 1.25 14.37
N LEU A 525 24.07 0.75 15.56
CA LEU A 525 24.63 1.19 16.83
C LEU A 525 25.08 -0.04 17.63
N SER A 526 26.25 0.04 18.24
CA SER A 526 26.74 -0.98 19.17
C SER A 526 27.28 -0.36 20.45
N ALA A 527 27.33 -1.17 21.50
CA ALA A 527 28.09 -0.85 22.70
C ALA A 527 28.76 -2.12 23.24
N HIS A 528 29.91 -1.96 23.87
CA HIS A 528 30.64 -3.05 24.49
C HIS A 528 30.97 -2.64 25.93
N THR A 529 30.20 -3.13 26.89
CA THR A 529 30.27 -2.71 28.30
C THR A 529 31.29 -3.50 29.09
N SER A 530 31.48 -4.78 28.75
CA SER A 530 32.52 -5.67 29.27
C SER A 530 32.80 -6.78 28.26
N ASN A 531 33.84 -7.60 28.50
CA ASN A 531 34.20 -8.72 27.61
C ASN A 531 33.03 -9.68 27.31
N ASN A 532 32.09 -9.81 28.25
CA ASN A 532 30.94 -10.71 28.14
C ASN A 532 29.61 -9.97 27.92
N ALA A 533 29.62 -8.65 27.77
CA ALA A 533 28.41 -7.86 27.60
C ALA A 533 28.59 -6.81 26.49
N ASN A 534 27.96 -7.07 25.35
CA ASN A 534 27.91 -6.18 24.21
C ASN A 534 26.62 -6.38 23.42
N PHE A 535 26.23 -5.39 22.63
CA PHE A 535 25.16 -5.50 21.63
C PHE A 535 25.57 -4.78 20.34
N SER A 536 25.00 -5.16 19.22
CA SER A 536 25.19 -4.50 17.92
C SER A 536 23.92 -4.66 17.09
N ASN A 537 23.19 -3.56 16.91
CA ASN A 537 21.89 -3.56 16.25
C ASN A 537 21.91 -2.68 15.00
N ILE A 538 21.14 -3.08 14.00
CA ILE A 538 20.78 -2.22 12.88
C ILE A 538 19.71 -1.26 13.39
N ILE A 539 19.91 0.04 13.18
CA ILE A 539 19.02 1.10 13.66
C ILE A 539 18.35 1.87 12.52
N SER A 540 18.74 1.62 11.27
CA SER A 540 18.02 2.09 10.09
C SER A 540 16.86 1.14 9.74
N ASP A 541 15.68 1.69 9.46
CA ASP A 541 14.52 0.91 9.01
C ASP A 541 14.78 0.18 7.68
N ARG A 542 15.61 0.77 6.82
CA ARG A 542 16.04 0.20 5.54
C ARG A 542 17.42 0.71 5.15
N ASP A 543 18.08 -0.02 4.26
CA ASP A 543 19.32 0.45 3.63
C ASP A 543 18.97 1.60 2.66
N ILE A 544 19.70 2.72 2.76
CA ILE A 544 19.46 3.88 1.88
C ILE A 544 20.38 3.80 0.67
N PRO A 545 19.85 3.78 -0.57
CA PRO A 545 20.67 3.71 -1.78
C PRO A 545 21.53 4.96 -1.94
N VAL A 546 22.77 4.76 -2.38
CA VAL A 546 23.69 5.81 -2.79
C VAL A 546 23.57 5.94 -4.31
N THR A 547 22.96 7.02 -4.80
CA THR A 547 22.78 7.28 -6.23
C THR A 547 23.61 8.46 -6.74
N GLY A 548 24.22 9.22 -5.83
CA GLY A 548 25.13 10.31 -6.18
C GLY A 548 26.31 9.85 -7.02
N THR A 549 26.75 10.69 -7.95
CA THR A 549 27.93 10.46 -8.80
C THR A 549 29.07 11.38 -8.37
N VAL A 550 30.29 11.14 -8.88
CA VAL A 550 31.45 11.98 -8.59
C VAL A 550 31.19 13.46 -8.91
N LYS A 551 30.43 13.74 -9.99
CA LYS A 551 30.08 15.11 -10.40
C LYS A 551 28.94 15.70 -9.58
N ASN A 552 28.03 14.87 -9.09
CA ASN A 552 26.88 15.30 -8.30
C ASN A 552 26.72 14.42 -7.05
N PRO A 553 27.51 14.70 -5.99
CA PRO A 553 27.38 14.00 -4.72
C PRO A 553 26.00 14.17 -4.11
N GLN A 554 25.50 13.11 -3.47
CA GLN A 554 24.23 13.09 -2.79
C GLN A 554 24.43 13.34 -1.29
N ILE A 555 23.47 14.02 -0.65
CA ILE A 555 23.37 14.05 0.81
C ILE A 555 22.33 13.03 1.26
N ILE A 556 22.75 12.09 2.11
CA ILE A 556 21.93 11.03 2.68
C ILE A 556 21.67 11.34 4.15
N HIS A 557 20.41 11.31 4.55
CA HIS A 557 20.00 11.52 5.94
C HIS A 557 19.47 10.22 6.54
N PHE A 558 20.07 9.81 7.66
CA PHE A 558 19.48 8.82 8.57
C PHE A 558 18.89 9.56 9.76
N GLU A 559 17.63 9.29 10.07
CA GLU A 559 16.96 9.82 11.25
C GLU A 559 16.50 8.66 12.10
N VAL A 560 16.90 8.68 13.37
CA VAL A 560 16.48 7.67 14.34
C VAL A 560 16.10 8.35 15.63
N TYR A 561 15.07 7.83 16.28
CA TYR A 561 14.72 8.26 17.61
C TYR A 561 15.56 7.51 18.65
N LEU A 562 16.29 8.25 19.47
CA LEU A 562 17.22 7.68 20.44
C LEU A 562 16.51 6.82 21.51
N GLU A 563 15.23 7.08 21.76
CA GLU A 563 14.39 6.32 22.69
C GLU A 563 13.82 5.00 22.11
N ASP A 564 13.96 4.75 20.81
CA ASP A 564 13.49 3.52 20.17
C ASP A 564 14.60 2.50 19.95
N ILE A 565 15.86 2.89 20.16
CA ILE A 565 17.01 2.01 19.97
C ILE A 565 17.57 1.52 21.30
N GLN A 566 18.15 0.33 21.30
CA GLN A 566 18.93 -0.15 22.43
C GLN A 566 20.17 0.73 22.62
N ARG A 567 20.37 1.24 23.84
CA ARG A 567 21.47 2.14 24.21
C ARG A 567 22.37 1.49 25.26
N ASN A 568 23.59 1.99 25.40
CA ASN A 568 24.48 1.53 26.47
C ASN A 568 23.88 1.93 27.85
N PRO A 569 23.57 0.98 28.75
CA PRO A 569 22.98 1.28 30.05
C PRO A 569 23.94 2.07 30.97
N PHE A 570 25.26 1.96 30.75
CA PHE A 570 26.29 2.60 31.55
C PHE A 570 26.78 3.93 30.97
N ARG A 571 26.17 4.45 29.89
CA ARG A 571 26.57 5.71 29.22
C ARG A 571 26.70 6.89 30.19
N LYS A 572 25.90 6.92 31.26
CA LYS A 572 25.89 8.01 32.24
C LYS A 572 26.90 7.89 33.38
N LEU A 573 27.63 6.77 33.49
CA LEU A 573 28.56 6.56 34.59
C LEU A 573 29.70 7.58 34.59
N ALA A 574 30.02 8.09 35.77
CA ALA A 574 31.20 8.95 35.97
C ALA A 574 32.50 8.17 35.72
N THR A 575 32.54 6.90 36.16
CA THR A 575 33.66 5.98 35.97
C THR A 575 33.78 5.54 34.50
N THR A 576 34.97 5.04 34.15
CA THR A 576 35.27 4.50 32.80
C THR A 576 34.92 3.01 32.68
N PHE A 577 34.64 2.34 33.79
CA PHE A 577 34.19 0.95 33.84
C PHE A 577 32.88 0.82 34.65
N PRO A 578 31.90 0.00 34.21
CA PRO A 578 31.78 -0.62 32.88
C PRO A 578 31.90 0.39 31.73
N ARG A 579 32.34 -0.07 30.56
CA ARG A 579 32.58 0.83 29.42
C ARG A 579 31.29 1.53 29.02
N ARG A 580 31.37 2.84 28.87
CA ARG A 580 30.24 3.74 28.61
C ARG A 580 30.09 4.18 27.16
N ASP A 581 31.09 3.88 26.33
CA ASP A 581 31.17 4.28 24.93
C ASP A 581 30.03 3.65 24.10
N GLU A 582 29.53 4.43 23.16
CA GLU A 582 28.62 3.99 22.10
C GLU A 582 29.28 4.14 20.74
N PHE A 583 29.04 3.18 19.85
CA PHE A 583 29.66 3.15 18.53
C PHE A 583 28.60 3.23 17.44
N LEU A 584 28.81 4.14 16.51
CA LEU A 584 28.00 4.30 15.32
C LEU A 584 28.62 3.56 14.14
N HIS A 585 27.79 2.82 13.41
CA HIS A 585 28.18 1.95 12.32
C HIS A 585 27.57 2.43 11.01
N ILE A 586 28.39 2.58 9.97
CA ILE A 586 27.96 2.84 8.60
C ILE A 586 28.56 1.76 7.72
N LYS A 587 27.71 0.87 7.20
CA LYS A 587 28.14 -0.28 6.39
C LYS A 587 27.70 -0.13 4.94
N ASN A 588 28.60 -0.41 4.01
CA ASN A 588 28.28 -0.47 2.59
C ASN A 588 27.71 -1.85 2.23
N ILE A 589 26.45 -1.89 1.82
CA ILE A 589 25.76 -3.04 1.27
C ILE A 589 25.70 -2.85 -0.24
N SER A 590 26.36 -3.73 -1.00
CA SER A 590 26.42 -3.60 -2.46
C SER A 590 26.33 -4.98 -3.12
N ASN A 591 25.75 -5.02 -4.32
CA ASN A 591 25.78 -6.18 -5.22
C ASN A 591 27.03 -6.18 -6.13
N ALA A 592 27.90 -5.17 -6.05
CA ALA A 592 29.00 -5.02 -6.98
C ALA A 592 30.09 -6.09 -6.74
N HIS A 593 30.50 -6.70 -7.84
CA HIS A 593 31.44 -7.80 -7.89
C HIS A 593 32.42 -7.58 -9.05
N GLY A 594 33.60 -8.20 -8.97
CA GLY A 594 34.60 -8.15 -10.04
C GLY A 594 35.93 -7.58 -9.59
N LYS A 595 36.76 -7.20 -10.55
CA LYS A 595 38.09 -6.66 -10.26
C LYS A 595 37.97 -5.29 -9.58
N GLU A 596 37.13 -4.40 -10.11
CA GLU A 596 36.93 -3.02 -9.63
C GLU A 596 35.49 -2.81 -9.13
N PRO A 597 35.09 -3.47 -8.03
CA PRO A 597 33.72 -3.36 -7.56
C PRO A 597 33.42 -1.93 -7.10
N LEU A 598 32.17 -1.50 -7.32
CA LEU A 598 31.63 -0.26 -6.78
C LEU A 598 32.01 -0.03 -5.31
N GLN A 599 32.49 1.17 -5.04
CA GLN A 599 32.76 1.68 -3.71
C GLN A 599 31.87 2.88 -3.44
N VAL A 600 31.53 3.08 -2.16
CA VAL A 600 30.89 4.31 -1.73
C VAL A 600 31.99 5.26 -1.28
N HIS A 601 32.02 6.45 -1.86
CA HIS A 601 32.88 7.54 -1.44
C HIS A 601 32.09 8.51 -0.57
N LEU A 602 32.72 9.04 0.47
CA LEU A 602 32.15 10.06 1.34
C LEU A 602 33.22 11.05 1.78
N ASP A 603 32.88 12.32 1.91
CA ASP A 603 33.83 13.38 2.31
C ASP A 603 33.41 14.12 3.59
N ARG A 604 32.13 14.04 3.96
CA ARG A 604 31.60 14.72 5.14
C ARG A 604 30.53 13.89 5.82
N ILE A 605 30.62 13.81 7.15
CA ILE A 605 29.55 13.27 7.99
C ILE A 605 29.26 14.24 9.14
N GLU A 606 27.98 14.50 9.36
CA GLU A 606 27.47 15.34 10.42
C GLU A 606 26.44 14.57 11.23
N ILE A 607 26.60 14.52 12.55
CA ILE A 607 25.69 13.85 13.48
C ILE A 607 25.16 14.91 14.43
N THR A 608 23.85 15.09 14.51
CA THR A 608 23.21 16.10 15.37
C THR A 608 22.08 15.46 16.17
N ALA A 609 22.07 15.66 17.49
CA ALA A 609 21.04 15.15 18.38
C ALA A 609 20.81 16.06 19.62
N PRO A 610 19.56 16.46 19.93
CA PRO A 610 18.36 16.26 19.12
C PRO A 610 18.37 17.18 17.88
N PHE A 611 17.95 16.64 16.75
CA PHE A 611 17.77 17.38 15.52
C PHE A 611 16.32 17.86 15.37
N TYR A 612 16.15 19.14 15.03
CA TYR A 612 14.86 19.74 14.70
C TYR A 612 14.95 20.53 13.41
N ALA A 613 14.15 20.15 12.40
CA ALA A 613 14.06 20.91 11.14
C ALA A 613 13.42 22.30 11.32
N GLN A 614 12.57 22.44 12.35
CA GLN A 614 11.99 23.71 12.78
C GLN A 614 11.67 23.65 14.28
N TRP A 615 11.63 24.81 14.93
CA TRP A 615 11.19 24.93 16.31
C TRP A 615 9.94 25.85 16.43
N PRO A 616 8.91 25.44 17.18
CA PRO A 616 8.63 24.08 17.61
C PRO A 616 8.44 23.11 16.42
N PRO A 617 8.59 21.78 16.62
CA PRO A 617 8.43 20.80 15.56
C PRO A 617 7.03 20.84 14.92
N ALA A 618 6.91 20.34 13.69
CA ALA A 618 5.62 20.25 12.98
C ALA A 618 4.58 19.45 13.77
N THR A 619 5.03 18.39 14.45
CA THR A 619 4.24 17.51 15.31
C THR A 619 3.68 18.25 16.53
N HIS A 620 4.45 19.17 17.11
CA HIS A 620 3.98 20.03 18.20
C HIS A 620 2.93 21.02 17.70
N LYS A 621 3.22 21.71 16.57
CA LYS A 621 2.30 22.70 15.96
C LYS A 621 0.97 22.08 15.51
N ARG A 622 0.97 20.78 15.20
CA ARG A 622 -0.25 20.02 14.86
C ARG A 622 -1.22 19.90 16.03
N ILE A 623 -0.73 19.90 17.27
CA ILE A 623 -1.53 19.80 18.49
C ILE A 623 -1.76 21.21 19.07
N PHE A 624 -0.67 21.97 19.21
CA PHE A 624 -0.66 23.32 19.76
C PHE A 624 -0.49 24.34 18.63
N PHE A 625 -1.61 24.87 18.16
CA PHE A 625 -1.67 25.86 17.10
C PHE A 625 -1.66 27.29 17.65
N ASP A 626 -1.39 28.28 16.80
CA ASP A 626 -1.43 29.67 17.23
C ASP A 626 -2.86 30.16 17.45
N SER A 627 -3.13 30.79 18.59
CA SER A 627 -4.46 31.28 18.98
C SER A 627 -4.33 32.57 19.79
N LYS A 628 -5.32 33.45 19.66
CA LYS A 628 -5.41 34.68 20.46
C LYS A 628 -5.57 34.38 21.95
N ASP A 629 -6.18 33.25 22.28
CA ASP A 629 -6.43 32.82 23.65
C ASP A 629 -5.29 31.96 24.23
N LYS A 630 -4.15 31.82 23.54
CA LYS A 630 -3.02 30.94 23.93
C LYS A 630 -2.50 31.16 25.36
N THR A 631 -2.64 32.37 25.90
CA THR A 631 -2.25 32.72 27.27
C THR A 631 -3.32 32.36 28.32
N ASN A 632 -4.57 32.13 27.90
CA ASN A 632 -5.66 31.67 28.75
C ASN A 632 -5.77 30.15 28.68
N GLU A 633 -5.20 29.48 29.67
CA GLU A 633 -5.14 28.01 29.75
C GLU A 633 -6.50 27.34 29.57
N LYS A 634 -7.56 27.89 30.19
CA LYS A 634 -8.89 27.29 30.13
C LYS A 634 -9.49 27.37 28.72
N LYS A 635 -9.42 28.55 28.10
CA LYS A 635 -9.96 28.75 26.74
C LYS A 635 -9.14 27.98 25.71
N TYR A 636 -7.82 28.16 25.71
CA TYR A 636 -6.95 27.52 24.73
C TYR A 636 -6.90 26.00 24.89
N GLY A 637 -6.93 25.49 26.13
CA GLY A 637 -7.08 24.05 26.38
C GLY A 637 -8.35 23.49 25.76
N GLY A 638 -9.49 24.19 25.92
CA GLY A 638 -10.75 23.82 25.29
C GLY A 638 -10.69 23.82 23.76
N GLU A 639 -10.01 24.79 23.14
CA GLU A 639 -9.82 24.83 21.68
C GLU A 639 -8.93 23.68 21.18
N VAL A 640 -7.83 23.40 21.89
CA VAL A 640 -6.91 22.29 21.59
C VAL A 640 -7.65 20.96 21.68
N LEU A 641 -8.40 20.74 22.76
CA LEU A 641 -9.20 19.54 22.97
C LEU A 641 -10.27 19.39 21.90
N SER A 642 -11.02 20.44 21.59
CA SER A 642 -12.06 20.42 20.56
C SER A 642 -11.51 19.97 19.21
N ARG A 643 -10.36 20.52 18.78
CA ARG A 643 -9.72 20.14 17.51
C ARG A 643 -9.15 18.73 17.55
N PHE A 644 -8.50 18.35 18.65
CA PHE A 644 -7.88 17.04 18.79
C PHE A 644 -8.95 15.94 18.80
N ILE A 645 -9.98 16.10 19.63
CA ILE A 645 -11.10 15.17 19.73
C ILE A 645 -11.84 15.06 18.41
N LYS A 646 -12.04 16.18 17.69
CA LYS A 646 -12.68 16.14 16.37
C LYS A 646 -12.00 15.19 15.40
N ARG A 647 -10.67 15.22 15.36
CA ARG A 647 -9.88 14.34 14.50
C ARG A 647 -9.91 12.90 14.99
N ALA A 648 -9.90 12.71 16.32
CA ALA A 648 -9.81 11.40 16.93
C ALA A 648 -11.16 10.63 16.94
N TRP A 649 -12.30 11.33 17.06
CA TRP A 649 -13.66 10.74 16.97
C TRP A 649 -14.23 10.75 15.56
N GLY A 650 -13.62 11.50 14.64
CA GLY A 650 -14.22 11.81 13.34
C GLY A 650 -15.43 12.74 13.44
N ARG A 651 -15.60 13.44 14.57
CA ARG A 651 -16.84 14.16 14.92
C ARG A 651 -16.58 15.35 15.86
N PRO A 652 -17.32 16.46 15.80
CA PRO A 652 -17.19 17.52 16.80
C PRO A 652 -17.51 17.05 18.23
N ALA A 653 -16.70 17.45 19.21
CA ALA A 653 -16.98 17.25 20.63
C ALA A 653 -18.02 18.28 21.12
N SER A 654 -18.95 17.86 21.98
CA SER A 654 -19.83 18.76 22.71
C SER A 654 -19.07 19.55 23.79
N SER A 655 -19.63 20.66 24.25
CA SER A 655 -19.05 21.44 25.35
C SER A 655 -18.92 20.60 26.63
N VAL A 656 -19.94 19.81 26.97
CA VAL A 656 -19.93 18.91 28.14
C VAL A 656 -18.79 17.90 28.05
N GLU A 657 -18.52 17.37 26.86
CA GLU A 657 -17.41 16.44 26.66
C GLU A 657 -16.05 17.12 26.82
N ILE A 658 -15.88 18.34 26.31
CA ILE A 658 -14.65 19.11 26.48
C ILE A 658 -14.44 19.46 27.96
N ASP A 659 -15.50 19.91 28.64
CA ASP A 659 -15.46 20.34 30.04
C ASP A 659 -15.08 19.20 31.00
N ARG A 660 -15.37 17.94 30.66
CA ARG A 660 -14.92 16.77 31.46
C ARG A 660 -13.41 16.61 31.50
N PHE A 661 -12.70 17.23 30.57
CA PHE A 661 -11.24 17.12 30.39
C PHE A 661 -10.51 18.44 30.61
N MET A 662 -11.23 19.49 31.02
CA MET A 662 -10.71 20.81 31.38
C MET A 662 -10.73 21.02 32.88
#